data_AF-A0A165Q5H9-F1
#
_entry.id   AF-A0A165Q5H9-F1
#
_cell.length_a   1.000
_cell.length_b   1.000
_cell.length_c   1.000
_cell.angle_alpha   90.00
_cell.angle_beta   90.00
_cell.angle_gamma   90.00
#
_symmetry.space_group_name_H-M   'P 1'
#
loop_
_entity.id
_entity.type
_entity.pdbx_description
1 polymer ?
#
loop_
_entity_poly.entity_id
_entity_poly.type
_entity_poly.pdbx_seq_one_letter_code
_entity_poly.pdbx_strand_id
1 'polypeptide(L)'
;MLDLCSISHKGGLVLWSRSFTPAASSASPVNSLIREALIEGRTAEDKYEKDGYSVKWTFVNDLELIFVVAYQRILQLTYVDELLAALKTLFVKLFEPFLATFVASLHAASSGKLSSSAGQTATTWNFTNAFDSWDDIFDKLLRGLEDKAAQDRRARVGHIPRPTIDPSPPSDDPSTTPLHSSEASVDEQQITRNVQALKNRLRGRGGRMGKRGSGRADVGSGRDSHPGSDSDTPPKRKSKGKAQRKWGDEAPSQSEMASLDFSYEKVDASDAGSLNLSALVDKGSLGTRTQDGLYEVKDWEFSKTSAADDVISRVIQDGAPRAKAPAASGSLGALGSIFARLTGSKVLTEEDLKPVLEAMKQHLMKKNVAKDIAEKVCEGVGEGLVGKKVGGFQTTNAAVRQALSNSLTRILTPKTSTDLLLSIRTKLSSPLPSTQQRLPYSITFVGVNGVGKSTNLSKVCFWLIQNGLRVLIAACDTFRSGAVEQLRVHVRNLSMLGVNGATNSKGRVELYERGYGKDAAGIAKEAIAYGKLLLSMLPASGIDADNDFDVVLIDTAGRMQDNEPLMRALAKLVAVNNPDKIIFVGEALVGNEAVDQLTKFDRALRDFSAASGGKERGIDGMLVTKWDTVDDKVGAALSMTYVTGQPIIFVGCGQTYTDLRQLRVGNVVQAILSD
;
A
#
# COMPACT_ATOMS: atom_id res chain seq x y z
N MET A 1 18.04 -26.87 -17.39
CA MET A 1 18.66 -27.51 -16.24
C MET A 1 18.19 -26.76 -15.00
N LEU A 2 17.86 -27.47 -13.94
CA LEU A 2 17.52 -26.86 -12.66
C LEU A 2 18.80 -26.32 -12.01
N ASP A 3 18.69 -25.26 -11.23
CA ASP A 3 19.84 -24.70 -10.51
C ASP A 3 19.82 -25.13 -9.03
N LEU A 4 18.63 -25.19 -8.42
CA LEU A 4 18.45 -25.53 -7.01
C LEU A 4 17.08 -26.17 -6.77
N CYS A 5 17.06 -27.21 -5.94
CA CYS A 5 15.85 -27.78 -5.34
C CYS A 5 16.04 -27.88 -3.82
N SER A 6 15.06 -27.44 -3.04
CA SER A 6 15.15 -27.49 -1.57
C SER A 6 13.82 -27.82 -0.91
N ILE A 7 13.88 -28.56 0.20
CA ILE A 7 12.76 -28.88 1.07
C ILE A 7 13.06 -28.28 2.45
N SER A 8 12.17 -27.45 2.95
CA SER A 8 12.36 -26.73 4.22
C SER A 8 11.07 -26.66 5.03
N HIS A 9 11.19 -26.56 6.34
CA HIS A 9 10.09 -26.26 7.25
C HIS A 9 9.76 -24.76 7.23
N LYS A 10 8.50 -24.36 7.42
CA LYS A 10 8.06 -22.95 7.50
C LYS A 10 8.77 -22.14 8.58
N GLY A 11 9.30 -22.81 9.60
CA GLY A 11 10.17 -22.23 10.64
C GLY A 11 11.60 -21.89 10.18
N GLY A 12 11.94 -22.08 8.90
CA GLY A 12 13.25 -21.74 8.33
C GLY A 12 14.30 -22.84 8.38
N LEU A 13 13.96 -24.04 8.86
CA LEU A 13 14.87 -25.18 8.89
C LEU A 13 14.91 -25.87 7.52
N VAL A 14 16.09 -25.99 6.91
CA VAL A 14 16.27 -26.75 5.67
C VAL A 14 16.39 -28.23 6.01
N LEU A 15 15.47 -29.05 5.50
CA LEU A 15 15.46 -30.50 5.69
C LEU A 15 16.35 -31.20 4.65
N TRP A 16 16.31 -30.70 3.42
CA TRP A 16 17.12 -31.22 2.31
C TRP A 16 17.33 -30.13 1.25
N SER A 17 18.47 -30.15 0.56
CA SER A 17 18.78 -29.21 -0.52
C SER A 17 19.78 -29.83 -1.50
N ARG A 18 19.57 -29.58 -2.79
CA ARG A 18 20.42 -30.04 -3.88
C ARG A 18 20.66 -28.88 -4.85
N SER A 19 21.93 -28.51 -5.02
CA SER A 19 22.36 -27.48 -5.97
C SER A 19 23.08 -28.13 -7.14
N PHE A 20 22.75 -27.67 -8.35
CA PHE A 20 23.32 -28.15 -9.61
C PHE A 20 24.30 -27.15 -10.22
N THR A 21 24.49 -25.98 -9.60
CA THR A 21 25.42 -24.95 -10.05
C THR A 21 26.37 -24.52 -8.92
N PRO A 22 27.69 -24.41 -9.18
CA PRO A 22 28.68 -24.10 -8.11
C PRO A 22 28.60 -22.68 -7.53
N ALA A 23 27.77 -21.78 -8.06
CA ALA A 23 27.82 -20.34 -7.79
C ALA A 23 26.76 -19.83 -6.78
N ALA A 24 25.95 -20.69 -6.17
CA ALA A 24 24.82 -20.28 -5.32
C ALA A 24 25.18 -19.98 -3.85
N SER A 25 26.44 -19.65 -3.52
CA SER A 25 26.92 -19.60 -2.14
C SER A 25 26.80 -18.24 -1.42
N SER A 26 26.44 -17.14 -2.09
CA SER A 26 26.26 -15.83 -1.41
C SER A 26 24.97 -15.08 -1.74
N ALA A 27 24.37 -15.32 -2.92
CA ALA A 27 23.07 -14.76 -3.33
C ALA A 27 22.14 -15.89 -3.81
N SER A 28 21.77 -16.81 -2.91
CA SER A 28 20.84 -17.87 -3.26
C SER A 28 19.48 -17.28 -3.66
N PRO A 29 18.96 -17.56 -4.88
CA PRO A 29 17.62 -17.13 -5.30
C PRO A 29 16.52 -17.59 -4.33
N VAL A 30 16.76 -18.68 -3.61
CA VAL A 30 15.86 -19.22 -2.58
C VAL A 30 15.85 -18.34 -1.32
N ASN A 31 16.97 -17.71 -0.95
CA ASN A 31 16.98 -16.75 0.16
C ASN A 31 16.19 -15.48 -0.19
N SER A 32 16.28 -15.02 -1.45
CA SER A 32 15.46 -13.91 -1.96
C SER A 32 13.98 -14.28 -1.99
N LEU A 33 13.63 -15.49 -2.47
CA LEU A 33 12.26 -16.02 -2.40
C LEU A 33 11.75 -16.09 -0.95
N ILE A 34 12.55 -16.63 -0.02
CA ILE A 34 12.14 -16.77 1.36
C ILE A 34 11.86 -15.39 1.98
N ARG A 35 12.74 -14.40 1.75
CA ARG A 35 12.55 -13.03 2.25
C ARG A 35 11.38 -12.29 1.62
N GLU A 36 11.19 -12.44 0.31
CA GLU A 36 10.32 -11.54 -0.48
C GLU A 36 9.01 -12.19 -0.95
N ALA A 37 8.86 -13.51 -0.89
CA ALA A 37 7.63 -14.19 -1.30
C ALA A 37 7.02 -15.02 -0.17
N LEU A 38 7.83 -15.86 0.50
CA LEU A 38 7.34 -16.78 1.53
C LEU A 38 7.08 -16.09 2.87
N ILE A 39 7.98 -15.20 3.33
CA ILE A 39 7.76 -14.39 4.54
C ILE A 39 6.67 -13.34 4.32
N GLU A 40 6.60 -12.74 3.13
CA GLU A 40 5.53 -11.80 2.77
C GLU A 40 4.16 -12.50 2.67
N GLY A 41 4.20 -13.83 2.52
CA GLY A 41 3.12 -14.74 2.11
C GLY A 41 2.10 -14.10 1.21
N ARG A 42 2.65 -13.51 0.14
CA ARG A 42 1.96 -13.35 -1.13
C ARG A 42 1.84 -14.77 -1.74
N THR A 43 0.97 -15.55 -1.09
CA THR A 43 0.45 -16.89 -1.40
C THR A 43 0.15 -17.16 -2.86
N ALA A 44 -0.62 -16.21 -3.39
CA ALA A 44 -1.52 -16.42 -4.52
C ALA A 44 -0.81 -16.51 -5.88
N GLU A 45 0.52 -16.41 -5.93
CA GLU A 45 1.28 -16.53 -7.17
C GLU A 45 2.26 -17.69 -7.05
N ASP A 46 2.07 -18.75 -7.85
CA ASP A 46 2.91 -19.97 -7.82
C ASP A 46 4.30 -19.79 -8.46
N LYS A 47 4.66 -18.55 -8.82
CA LYS A 47 5.87 -18.24 -9.57
C LYS A 47 6.41 -16.87 -9.17
N TYR A 48 7.70 -16.82 -8.88
CA TYR A 48 8.44 -15.60 -8.55
C TYR A 48 9.62 -15.45 -9.51
N GLU A 49 9.81 -14.27 -10.09
CA GLU A 49 10.91 -13.98 -11.00
C GLU A 49 11.78 -12.85 -10.45
N LYS A 50 13.08 -13.10 -10.28
CA LYS A 50 14.05 -12.09 -9.85
C LYS A 50 15.46 -12.44 -10.27
N ASP A 51 16.25 -11.42 -10.63
CA ASP A 51 17.68 -11.53 -10.99
C ASP A 51 17.98 -12.57 -12.08
N GLY A 52 17.05 -12.74 -13.04
CA GLY A 52 17.19 -13.71 -14.14
C GLY A 52 16.84 -15.15 -13.77
N TYR A 53 16.36 -15.41 -12.55
CA TYR A 53 15.85 -16.70 -12.10
C TYR A 53 14.31 -16.71 -12.04
N SER A 54 13.74 -17.87 -12.32
CA SER A 54 12.36 -18.24 -12.05
C SER A 54 12.34 -19.22 -10.89
N VAL A 55 11.48 -18.98 -9.92
CA VAL A 55 11.34 -19.81 -8.73
C VAL A 55 9.88 -20.23 -8.58
N LYS A 56 9.64 -21.52 -8.34
CA LYS A 56 8.32 -22.11 -8.09
C LYS A 56 8.33 -22.90 -6.79
N TRP A 57 7.18 -23.02 -6.13
CA TRP A 57 7.07 -23.73 -4.87
C TRP A 57 5.73 -24.44 -4.67
N THR A 58 5.68 -25.36 -3.71
CA THR A 58 4.43 -25.96 -3.22
C THR A 58 4.51 -26.23 -1.72
N PHE A 59 3.35 -26.37 -1.06
CA PHE A 59 3.26 -26.54 0.39
C PHE A 59 2.63 -27.88 0.79
N VAL A 60 3.02 -28.34 1.98
CA VAL A 60 2.34 -29.39 2.75
C VAL A 60 2.01 -28.77 4.11
N ASN A 61 0.80 -28.24 4.26
CA ASN A 61 0.45 -27.34 5.37
C ASN A 61 0.29 -28.02 6.73
N ASP A 62 -0.12 -29.28 6.74
CA ASP A 62 -0.26 -30.14 7.91
C ASP A 62 1.10 -30.47 8.55
N LEU A 63 2.15 -30.60 7.74
CA LEU A 63 3.53 -30.80 8.17
C LEU A 63 4.37 -29.52 8.13
N GLU A 64 3.75 -28.38 7.79
CA GLU A 64 4.41 -27.08 7.63
C GLU A 64 5.67 -27.11 6.73
N LEU A 65 5.64 -27.90 5.65
CA LEU A 65 6.75 -28.03 4.71
C LEU A 65 6.57 -27.15 3.47
N ILE A 66 7.71 -26.71 2.92
CA ILE A 66 7.85 -25.92 1.71
C ILE A 66 8.80 -26.66 0.77
N PHE A 67 8.37 -26.88 -0.46
CA PHE A 67 9.16 -27.45 -1.55
C PHE A 67 9.44 -26.33 -2.54
N VAL A 68 10.71 -26.08 -2.87
CA VAL A 68 11.12 -24.95 -3.73
C VAL A 68 12.03 -25.46 -4.85
N VAL A 69 11.79 -24.98 -6.06
CA VAL A 69 12.61 -25.24 -7.25
C VAL A 69 12.96 -23.91 -7.92
N ALA A 70 14.25 -23.68 -8.16
CA ALA A 70 14.78 -22.50 -8.85
C ALA A 70 15.53 -22.90 -10.14
N TYR A 71 15.32 -22.13 -11.20
CA TYR A 71 15.93 -22.33 -12.52
C TYR A 71 16.05 -20.99 -13.27
N GLN A 72 16.98 -20.90 -14.22
CA GLN A 72 17.14 -19.70 -15.04
C GLN A 72 15.87 -19.36 -15.83
N ARG A 73 15.46 -18.09 -15.82
CA ARG A 73 14.22 -17.62 -16.47
C ARG A 73 14.18 -17.87 -17.96
N ILE A 74 15.35 -17.84 -18.63
CA ILE A 74 15.46 -18.12 -20.07
C ILE A 74 15.03 -19.55 -20.43
N LEU A 75 15.00 -20.46 -19.45
CA LEU A 75 14.61 -21.84 -19.63
C LEU A 75 13.10 -22.01 -19.36
N GLN A 76 12.33 -22.33 -20.39
CA GLN A 76 10.93 -22.75 -20.23
C GLN A 76 10.87 -24.24 -19.87
N LEU A 77 11.02 -24.55 -18.58
CA LEU A 77 10.95 -25.92 -18.07
C LEU A 77 9.50 -26.28 -17.74
N THR A 78 8.84 -27.02 -18.65
CA THR A 78 7.43 -27.42 -18.50
C THR A 78 7.18 -28.50 -17.46
N TYR A 79 8.22 -29.22 -17.04
CA TYR A 79 8.13 -30.34 -16.10
C TYR A 79 8.21 -29.93 -14.62
N VAL A 80 8.46 -28.65 -14.32
CA VAL A 80 8.70 -28.18 -12.94
C VAL A 80 7.46 -28.37 -12.05
N ASP A 81 6.26 -28.16 -12.59
CA ASP A 81 5.02 -28.32 -11.82
C ASP A 81 4.76 -29.81 -11.49
N GLU A 82 5.00 -30.70 -12.45
CA GLU A 82 4.91 -32.16 -12.25
C GLU A 82 5.99 -32.64 -11.25
N LEU A 83 7.20 -32.06 -11.34
CA LEU A 83 8.28 -32.34 -10.39
C LEU A 83 7.90 -31.93 -8.97
N LEU A 84 7.40 -30.71 -8.75
CA LEU A 84 6.98 -30.25 -7.42
C LEU A 84 5.87 -31.12 -6.84
N ALA A 85 4.88 -31.50 -7.65
CA ALA A 85 3.80 -32.39 -7.24
C ALA A 85 4.33 -33.78 -6.84
N ALA A 86 5.21 -34.36 -7.65
CA ALA A 86 5.79 -35.67 -7.38
C ALA A 86 6.73 -35.66 -6.16
N LEU A 87 7.55 -34.62 -6.00
CA LEU A 87 8.40 -34.44 -4.82
C LEU A 87 7.56 -34.39 -3.55
N LYS A 88 6.49 -33.58 -3.55
CA LYS A 88 5.56 -33.49 -2.44
C LYS A 88 4.97 -34.86 -2.07
N THR A 89 4.43 -35.59 -3.05
CA THR A 89 3.78 -36.89 -2.79
C THR A 89 4.78 -37.95 -2.33
N LEU A 90 5.93 -38.06 -2.97
CA LEU A 90 6.92 -39.09 -2.66
C LEU A 90 7.61 -38.82 -1.33
N PHE A 91 8.06 -37.59 -1.08
CA PHE A 91 8.78 -37.25 0.15
C PHE A 91 7.90 -37.47 1.38
N VAL A 92 6.66 -36.99 1.35
CA VAL A 92 5.73 -37.16 2.47
C VAL A 92 5.44 -38.65 2.68
N LYS A 93 5.18 -39.41 1.61
CA LYS A 93 4.85 -40.84 1.73
C LYS A 93 6.00 -41.69 2.26
N LEU A 94 7.25 -41.37 1.89
CA LEU A 94 8.43 -42.13 2.31
C LEU A 94 8.82 -41.83 3.76
N PHE A 95 8.64 -40.59 4.20
CA PHE A 95 9.15 -40.11 5.49
C PHE A 95 8.05 -39.72 6.48
N GLU A 96 6.79 -40.09 6.25
CA GLU A 96 5.62 -39.73 7.07
C GLU A 96 5.85 -39.92 8.58
N PRO A 97 6.36 -41.08 9.08
CA PRO A 97 6.51 -41.29 10.52
C PRO A 97 7.55 -40.36 11.15
N PHE A 98 8.64 -40.09 10.43
CA PHE A 98 9.70 -39.19 10.86
C PHE A 98 9.21 -37.75 10.87
N LEU A 99 8.56 -37.30 9.78
CA LEU A 99 8.06 -35.94 9.64
C LEU A 99 6.98 -35.62 10.68
N ALA A 100 6.07 -36.56 10.95
CA ALA A 100 5.04 -36.38 11.98
C ALA A 100 5.66 -36.22 13.39
N THR A 101 6.67 -37.04 13.72
CA THR A 101 7.37 -36.96 15.01
C THR A 101 8.17 -35.66 15.14
N PHE A 102 8.84 -35.25 14.07
CA PHE A 102 9.59 -34.01 13.99
C PHE A 102 8.68 -32.79 14.21
N VAL A 103 7.59 -32.68 13.47
CA VAL A 103 6.63 -31.57 13.58
C VAL A 103 5.96 -31.54 14.96
N ALA A 104 5.59 -32.70 15.50
CA ALA A 104 5.05 -32.79 16.86
C ALA A 104 6.05 -32.28 17.92
N SER A 105 7.34 -32.59 17.78
CA SER A 105 8.39 -32.08 18.67
C SER A 105 8.56 -30.57 18.60
N LEU A 106 8.45 -29.99 17.39
CA LEU A 106 8.53 -28.54 17.19
C LEU A 106 7.36 -27.81 17.82
N HIS A 107 6.13 -28.31 17.66
CA HIS A 107 4.95 -27.74 18.31
C HIS A 107 4.97 -27.89 19.84
N ALA A 108 5.52 -28.99 20.36
CA ALA A 108 5.70 -29.18 21.79
C ALA A 108 6.71 -28.17 22.37
N ALA A 109 7.79 -27.88 21.64
CA ALA A 109 8.77 -26.86 22.02
C ALA A 109 8.19 -25.43 21.94
N SER A 110 7.36 -25.13 20.94
CA SER A 110 6.77 -23.78 20.77
C SER A 110 5.64 -23.46 21.76
N SER A 111 4.98 -24.48 22.33
CA SER A 111 3.82 -24.31 23.22
C SER A 111 4.18 -24.22 24.71
N GLY A 112 5.47 -24.17 25.05
CA GLY A 112 5.94 -23.97 26.43
C GLY A 112 5.61 -25.13 27.40
N LYS A 113 5.01 -26.23 26.93
CA LYS A 113 4.68 -27.42 27.73
C LYS A 113 5.88 -28.37 27.88
N LEU A 114 7.06 -27.84 28.20
CA LEU A 114 8.12 -28.70 28.73
C LEU A 114 7.87 -28.92 30.23
N SER A 115 7.22 -30.05 30.53
CA SER A 115 7.29 -30.69 31.84
C SER A 115 8.77 -30.90 32.21
N SER A 116 9.20 -30.31 33.32
CA SER A 116 10.54 -30.37 33.89
C SER A 116 10.89 -31.75 34.49
N SER A 117 10.71 -32.84 33.75
CA SER A 117 10.97 -34.20 34.24
C SER A 117 11.61 -35.18 33.25
N ALA A 118 12.09 -34.72 32.10
CA ALA A 118 12.97 -35.52 31.25
C ALA A 118 14.20 -34.70 30.86
N GLY A 119 15.39 -35.24 31.12
CA GLY A 119 16.67 -34.56 30.98
C GLY A 119 16.84 -33.86 29.64
N GLN A 120 17.43 -32.66 29.69
CA GLN A 120 17.88 -31.91 28.53
C GLN A 120 18.84 -32.77 27.70
N THR A 121 18.29 -33.42 26.70
CA THR A 121 19.06 -33.88 25.53
C THR A 121 18.48 -33.06 24.39
N ALA A 122 19.25 -32.09 23.90
CA ALA A 122 18.91 -31.43 22.65
C ALA A 122 18.86 -32.52 21.58
N THR A 123 17.65 -32.91 21.17
CA THR A 123 17.44 -33.88 20.10
C THR A 123 18.02 -33.27 18.82
N THR A 124 19.26 -33.64 18.53
CA THR A 124 19.94 -33.23 17.30
C THR A 124 19.38 -34.10 16.19
N TRP A 125 18.45 -33.54 15.42
CA TRP A 125 17.85 -34.21 14.27
C TRP A 125 18.91 -34.36 13.17
N ASN A 126 19.29 -35.60 12.86
CA ASN A 126 20.21 -35.88 11.76
C ASN A 126 19.41 -36.17 10.48
N PHE A 127 19.12 -35.11 9.73
CA PHE A 127 18.35 -35.19 8.48
C PHE A 127 19.10 -35.95 7.38
N THR A 128 20.43 -35.87 7.35
CA THR A 128 21.26 -36.59 6.36
C THR A 128 21.06 -38.09 6.48
N ASN A 129 21.11 -38.63 7.71
CA ASN A 129 20.86 -40.05 7.94
C ASN A 129 19.37 -40.41 7.76
N ALA A 130 18.46 -39.51 8.13
CA ALA A 130 17.02 -39.75 7.99
C ALA A 130 16.58 -39.84 6.53
N PHE A 131 17.28 -39.17 5.62
CA PHE A 131 16.95 -39.07 4.20
C PHE A 131 18.03 -39.66 3.27
N ASP A 132 18.84 -40.60 3.76
CA ASP A 132 20.02 -41.15 3.05
C ASP A 132 19.70 -41.74 1.66
N SER A 133 18.47 -42.23 1.45
CA SER A 133 18.00 -42.77 0.16
C SER A 133 17.31 -41.74 -0.75
N TRP A 134 17.11 -40.51 -0.27
CA TRP A 134 16.32 -39.51 -0.99
C TRP A 134 17.02 -38.98 -2.22
N ASP A 135 18.34 -38.81 -2.20
CA ASP A 135 19.12 -38.31 -3.33
C ASP A 135 18.97 -39.21 -4.57
N ASP A 136 19.07 -40.54 -4.40
CA ASP A 136 18.90 -41.50 -5.50
C ASP A 136 17.49 -41.51 -6.08
N ILE A 137 16.48 -41.33 -5.22
CA ILE A 137 15.07 -41.28 -5.62
C ILE A 137 14.80 -39.98 -6.38
N PHE A 138 15.32 -38.87 -5.88
CA PHE A 138 15.25 -37.57 -6.52
C PHE A 138 15.89 -37.60 -7.91
N ASP A 139 17.09 -38.14 -8.04
CA ASP A 139 17.82 -38.20 -9.32
C ASP A 139 17.07 -39.05 -10.36
N LYS A 140 16.46 -40.18 -9.94
CA LYS A 140 15.60 -41.01 -10.81
C LYS A 140 14.34 -40.27 -11.25
N LEU A 141 13.68 -39.57 -10.33
CA LEU A 141 12.47 -38.79 -10.62
C LEU A 141 12.78 -37.67 -11.62
N LEU A 142 13.82 -36.88 -11.35
CA LEU A 142 14.22 -35.77 -12.19
C LEU A 142 14.55 -36.25 -13.60
N ARG A 143 15.36 -37.32 -13.72
CA ARG A 143 15.72 -37.88 -15.03
C ARG A 143 14.51 -38.35 -15.82
N GLY A 144 13.57 -39.04 -15.17
CA GLY A 144 12.34 -39.50 -15.82
C GLY A 144 11.48 -38.36 -16.37
N LEU A 145 11.37 -37.26 -15.61
CA LEU A 145 10.61 -36.08 -16.04
C LEU A 145 11.33 -35.29 -17.14
N GLU A 146 12.66 -35.21 -17.09
CA GLU A 146 13.47 -34.58 -18.15
C GLU A 146 13.39 -35.38 -19.45
N ASP A 147 13.46 -36.71 -19.39
CA ASP A 147 13.32 -37.60 -20.53
C ASP A 147 11.93 -37.48 -21.16
N LYS A 148 10.87 -37.47 -20.34
CA LYS A 148 9.48 -37.25 -20.79
C LYS A 148 9.33 -35.90 -21.49
N ALA A 149 9.84 -34.82 -20.88
CA ALA A 149 9.79 -33.49 -21.47
C ALA A 149 10.63 -33.36 -22.76
N ALA A 150 11.71 -34.14 -22.89
CA ALA A 150 12.49 -34.22 -24.12
C ALA A 150 11.73 -34.96 -25.23
N GLN A 151 11.02 -36.03 -24.90
CA GLN A 151 10.15 -36.77 -25.84
C GLN A 151 9.00 -35.90 -26.33
N ASP A 152 8.32 -35.17 -25.45
CA ASP A 152 7.22 -34.27 -25.81
C ASP A 152 7.69 -33.15 -26.75
N ARG A 153 8.89 -32.59 -26.50
CA ARG A 153 9.51 -31.61 -27.41
C ARG A 153 9.79 -32.20 -28.79
N ARG A 154 10.28 -33.44 -28.86
CA ARG A 154 10.52 -34.14 -30.14
C ARG A 154 9.21 -34.44 -30.88
N ALA A 155 8.16 -34.82 -30.16
CA ALA A 155 6.84 -35.08 -30.75
C ALA A 155 6.21 -33.80 -31.35
N ARG A 156 6.38 -32.64 -30.70
CA ARG A 156 5.89 -31.35 -31.23
C ARG A 156 6.64 -30.87 -32.48
N VAL A 157 7.90 -31.26 -32.65
CA VAL A 157 8.70 -30.92 -33.85
C VAL A 157 8.38 -31.86 -35.02
N GLY A 158 7.80 -33.04 -34.76
CA GLY A 158 7.51 -34.06 -35.77
C GLY A 158 6.29 -33.82 -36.67
N HIS A 159 5.54 -32.72 -36.50
CA HIS A 159 4.34 -32.45 -37.29
C HIS A 159 4.40 -31.08 -38.00
N ILE A 160 5.23 -31.01 -39.04
CA ILE A 160 5.08 -30.03 -40.11
C ILE A 160 4.56 -30.81 -41.33
N PRO A 161 3.32 -30.59 -41.80
CA PRO A 161 2.90 -31.12 -43.09
C PRO A 161 3.80 -30.51 -44.18
N ARG A 162 4.52 -31.35 -44.93
CA ARG A 162 5.17 -30.92 -46.16
C ARG A 162 4.08 -30.41 -47.11
N PRO A 163 4.17 -29.19 -47.67
CA PRO A 163 3.32 -28.83 -48.79
C PRO A 163 3.60 -29.79 -49.95
N THR A 164 2.53 -30.34 -50.52
CA THR A 164 2.57 -31.12 -51.76
C THR A 164 3.11 -30.23 -52.87
N ILE A 165 4.23 -30.63 -53.47
CA ILE A 165 4.75 -30.01 -54.68
C ILE A 165 3.93 -30.58 -55.84
N ASP A 166 3.07 -29.75 -56.43
CA ASP A 166 2.44 -30.08 -57.71
C ASP A 166 3.52 -30.09 -58.82
N PRO A 167 3.53 -31.07 -59.73
CA PRO A 167 4.47 -31.09 -60.85
C PRO A 167 4.11 -30.00 -61.87
N SER A 168 5.08 -29.13 -62.15
CA SER A 168 5.01 -28.10 -63.21
C SER A 168 4.97 -28.71 -64.62
N PRO A 169 4.21 -28.13 -65.57
CA PRO A 169 4.18 -28.59 -66.96
C PRO A 169 5.44 -28.16 -67.74
N PRO A 170 5.77 -28.85 -68.85
CA PRO A 170 7.03 -28.64 -69.57
C PRO A 170 7.04 -27.34 -70.36
N SER A 171 8.22 -26.72 -70.39
CA SER A 171 8.54 -25.49 -71.11
C SER A 171 8.93 -25.80 -72.55
N ASP A 172 8.20 -25.22 -73.52
CA ASP A 172 8.69 -25.01 -74.87
C ASP A 172 8.48 -23.54 -75.28
N ASP A 173 9.59 -22.96 -75.76
CA ASP A 173 9.74 -21.85 -76.70
C ASP A 173 9.77 -20.37 -76.24
N PRO A 174 10.53 -19.51 -76.97
CA PRO A 174 11.56 -18.65 -76.38
C PRO A 174 11.47 -17.19 -76.88
N SER A 175 11.47 -16.21 -75.99
CA SER A 175 11.93 -14.87 -76.38
C SER A 175 12.43 -14.06 -75.19
N THR A 176 13.72 -13.73 -75.29
CA THR A 176 14.50 -12.71 -74.57
C THR A 176 13.85 -11.32 -74.73
N THR A 177 13.67 -10.45 -73.73
CA THR A 177 14.68 -9.68 -72.94
C THR A 177 13.95 -8.75 -71.91
N PRO A 178 14.64 -8.13 -70.94
CA PRO A 178 14.13 -7.82 -69.59
C PRO A 178 13.57 -6.40 -69.42
N LEU A 179 12.66 -6.19 -68.46
CA LEU A 179 12.39 -4.84 -67.93
C LEU A 179 12.12 -4.79 -66.43
N HIS A 180 12.68 -3.74 -65.84
CA HIS A 180 12.72 -3.37 -64.43
C HIS A 180 11.35 -3.08 -63.79
N SER A 181 11.31 -3.30 -62.47
CA SER A 181 10.48 -2.71 -61.40
C SER A 181 9.29 -1.82 -61.78
N SER A 182 8.10 -2.19 -61.30
CA SER A 182 7.09 -1.21 -60.90
C SER A 182 6.30 -1.66 -59.67
N GLU A 183 6.14 -0.70 -58.77
CA GLU A 183 5.37 -0.74 -57.53
C GLU A 183 3.91 -1.08 -57.81
N ALA A 184 3.35 -2.02 -57.04
CA ALA A 184 1.92 -2.30 -57.06
C ALA A 184 1.17 -1.18 -56.31
N SER A 185 0.36 -0.45 -57.06
CA SER A 185 -0.55 0.61 -56.59
C SER A 185 -1.57 0.08 -55.59
N VAL A 186 -1.60 0.68 -54.40
CA VAL A 186 -2.67 0.50 -53.41
C VAL A 186 -3.89 1.32 -53.85
N ASP A 187 -5.04 0.65 -53.97
CA ASP A 187 -6.25 1.18 -54.58
C ASP A 187 -6.95 2.22 -53.67
N GLU A 188 -6.68 3.51 -53.91
CA GLU A 188 -7.20 4.66 -53.15
C GLU A 188 -8.75 4.71 -53.10
N GLN A 189 -9.41 4.09 -54.08
CA GLN A 189 -10.87 4.02 -54.14
C GLN A 189 -11.46 3.14 -53.02
N GLN A 190 -10.73 2.12 -52.60
CA GLN A 190 -11.16 1.19 -51.56
C GLN A 190 -11.06 1.81 -50.16
N ILE A 191 -10.04 2.64 -49.94
CA ILE A 191 -9.86 3.42 -48.70
C ILE A 191 -10.96 4.49 -48.58
N THR A 192 -11.25 5.20 -49.68
CA THR A 192 -12.28 6.24 -49.71
C THR A 192 -13.69 5.68 -49.40
N ARG A 193 -14.02 4.51 -49.95
CA ARG A 193 -15.31 3.84 -49.72
C ARG A 193 -15.47 3.38 -48.27
N ASN A 194 -14.41 2.92 -47.63
CA ASN A 194 -14.42 2.49 -46.22
C ASN A 194 -14.54 3.67 -45.25
N VAL A 195 -13.90 4.81 -45.54
CA VAL A 195 -14.01 6.03 -44.71
C VAL A 195 -15.41 6.64 -44.81
N GLN A 196 -16.04 6.60 -45.99
CA GLN A 196 -17.39 7.14 -46.20
C GLN A 196 -18.47 6.28 -45.51
N ALA A 197 -18.28 4.96 -45.49
CA ALA A 197 -19.14 4.03 -44.75
C ALA A 197 -19.08 4.24 -43.22
N LEU A 198 -17.91 4.59 -42.68
CA LEU A 198 -17.72 4.91 -41.27
C LEU A 198 -18.37 6.25 -40.88
N LYS A 199 -18.27 7.26 -41.77
CA LYS A 199 -18.86 8.59 -41.57
C LYS A 199 -20.39 8.58 -41.58
N ASN A 200 -21.00 7.67 -42.34
CA ASN A 200 -22.46 7.50 -42.39
C ASN A 200 -23.03 6.75 -41.16
N ARG A 201 -22.22 5.93 -40.46
CA ARG A 201 -22.63 5.29 -39.19
C ARG A 201 -22.60 6.23 -37.98
N LEU A 202 -21.75 7.27 -38.01
CA LEU A 202 -21.61 8.23 -36.90
C LEU A 202 -22.63 9.39 -36.94
N ARG A 203 -23.40 9.53 -38.02
CA ARG A 203 -24.30 10.68 -38.23
C ARG A 203 -25.79 10.40 -37.95
N GLY A 204 -26.11 9.21 -37.43
CA GLY A 204 -27.47 8.73 -37.18
C GLY A 204 -27.83 8.56 -35.69
N ARG A 205 -27.65 9.59 -34.86
CA ARG A 205 -28.32 9.68 -33.54
C ARG A 205 -28.45 11.15 -33.10
N GLY A 206 -29.33 11.89 -33.77
CA GLY A 206 -29.72 13.25 -33.42
C GLY A 206 -31.16 13.51 -33.84
N GLY A 207 -32.11 12.99 -33.07
CA GLY A 207 -33.55 13.16 -33.31
C GLY A 207 -34.06 14.50 -32.80
N ARG A 208 -34.56 15.33 -33.73
CA ARG A 208 -35.27 16.59 -33.51
C ARG A 208 -36.76 16.34 -33.76
N MET A 209 -37.60 16.52 -32.75
CA MET A 209 -39.07 16.61 -32.80
C MET A 209 -39.43 17.85 -31.97
N GLY A 210 -40.36 18.76 -32.27
CA GLY A 210 -41.38 18.92 -33.31
C GLY A 210 -42.29 20.03 -32.76
N LYS A 211 -42.51 21.13 -33.49
CA LYS A 211 -43.25 22.32 -33.04
C LYS A 211 -44.64 22.35 -33.67
N ARG A 212 -45.69 22.44 -32.84
CA ARG A 212 -47.08 22.93 -33.08
C ARG A 212 -47.84 22.69 -31.76
N GLY A 213 -48.58 23.59 -31.12
CA GLY A 213 -49.14 24.90 -31.44
C GLY A 213 -50.60 24.94 -30.96
N SER A 214 -50.94 25.91 -30.09
CA SER A 214 -52.29 26.38 -29.69
C SER A 214 -52.97 25.78 -28.44
N GLY A 215 -53.45 26.66 -27.54
CA GLY A 215 -54.61 26.38 -26.67
C GLY A 215 -54.59 26.99 -25.26
N ARG A 216 -55.09 28.22 -25.12
CA ARG A 216 -55.59 28.94 -23.92
C ARG A 216 -55.98 28.09 -22.69
N ALA A 217 -55.66 28.59 -21.49
CA ALA A 217 -56.68 29.06 -20.52
C ALA A 217 -56.02 29.82 -19.36
N ASP A 218 -56.46 31.06 -19.21
CA ASP A 218 -56.27 32.00 -18.12
C ASP A 218 -57.31 31.71 -17.03
N VAL A 219 -56.91 31.71 -15.75
CA VAL A 219 -57.80 31.95 -14.61
C VAL A 219 -57.02 32.80 -13.62
N GLY A 220 -57.40 34.08 -13.57
CA GLY A 220 -56.83 35.08 -12.67
C GLY A 220 -57.50 35.18 -11.30
N SER A 221 -57.38 36.40 -10.77
CA SER A 221 -57.79 36.96 -9.46
C SER A 221 -56.69 36.85 -8.38
N GLY A 222 -56.04 37.92 -7.92
CA GLY A 222 -56.32 39.36 -8.01
C GLY A 222 -57.21 39.80 -6.86
N ARG A 223 -56.61 40.32 -5.77
CA ARG A 223 -57.15 41.44 -4.99
C ARG A 223 -56.16 41.99 -3.96
N ASP A 224 -55.93 43.29 -4.09
CA ASP A 224 -55.25 44.20 -3.18
C ASP A 224 -55.95 44.35 -1.82
N SER A 225 -55.20 44.70 -0.77
CA SER A 225 -55.51 45.82 0.16
C SER A 225 -54.44 46.01 1.26
N HIS A 226 -53.82 47.20 1.29
CA HIS A 226 -53.37 47.91 2.51
C HIS A 226 -54.48 48.94 2.88
N PRO A 227 -54.55 49.63 4.05
CA PRO A 227 -53.47 49.96 5.02
C PRO A 227 -53.86 49.92 6.55
N GLY A 228 -52.90 50.14 7.45
CA GLY A 228 -53.16 50.77 8.77
C GLY A 228 -52.42 50.24 10.02
N SER A 229 -51.77 51.19 10.71
CA SER A 229 -51.47 51.28 12.16
C SER A 229 -50.14 50.74 12.73
N ASP A 230 -49.16 51.65 12.76
CA ASP A 230 -48.27 52.08 13.85
C ASP A 230 -47.83 51.11 14.97
N SER A 231 -46.50 50.93 15.10
CA SER A 231 -45.79 51.21 16.36
C SER A 231 -44.28 51.36 16.14
N ASP A 232 -43.74 52.42 16.72
CA ASP A 232 -42.36 52.91 16.67
C ASP A 232 -41.28 51.94 17.18
N THR A 233 -40.19 51.79 16.43
CA THR A 233 -38.86 51.47 17.01
C THR A 233 -37.72 52.12 16.18
N PRO A 234 -36.62 52.59 16.82
CA PRO A 234 -35.65 53.53 16.24
C PRO A 234 -34.69 52.90 15.20
N PRO A 235 -34.08 53.70 14.31
CA PRO A 235 -33.44 53.18 13.10
C PRO A 235 -32.09 52.52 13.39
N LYS A 236 -31.99 51.21 13.11
CA LYS A 236 -30.70 50.52 12.98
C LYS A 236 -29.97 51.01 11.73
N ARG A 237 -28.71 51.44 11.91
CA ARG A 237 -27.75 51.77 10.83
C ARG A 237 -27.79 50.69 9.74
N LYS A 238 -28.11 51.10 8.51
CA LYS A 238 -28.04 50.23 7.31
C LYS A 238 -26.63 49.64 7.20
N SER A 239 -26.49 48.33 7.40
CA SER A 239 -25.30 47.60 6.94
C SER A 239 -25.21 47.77 5.44
N LYS A 240 -24.06 48.23 4.93
CA LYS A 240 -23.76 48.27 3.49
C LYS A 240 -24.15 46.91 2.89
N GLY A 241 -25.15 46.90 2.00
CA GLY A 241 -25.56 45.70 1.29
C GLY A 241 -24.35 45.11 0.57
N LYS A 242 -24.12 43.81 0.74
CA LYS A 242 -23.10 43.09 -0.04
C LYS A 242 -23.42 43.31 -1.52
N ALA A 243 -22.51 43.95 -2.25
CA ALA A 243 -22.64 44.09 -3.69
C ALA A 243 -22.74 42.69 -4.31
N GLN A 244 -23.76 42.48 -5.16
CA GLN A 244 -23.90 41.21 -5.87
C GLN A 244 -22.66 40.96 -6.73
N ARG A 245 -22.16 39.73 -6.68
CA ARG A 245 -21.04 39.27 -7.49
C ARG A 245 -21.44 39.36 -8.97
N LYS A 246 -20.78 40.24 -9.72
CA LYS A 246 -20.91 40.30 -11.18
C LYS A 246 -20.15 39.13 -11.78
N TRP A 247 -20.85 38.26 -12.52
CA TRP A 247 -20.23 37.29 -13.40
C TRP A 247 -20.25 37.89 -14.81
N GLY A 248 -19.09 38.23 -15.36
CA GLY A 248 -18.95 38.81 -16.69
C GLY A 248 -17.55 38.55 -17.27
N ASP A 249 -17.42 38.65 -18.59
CA ASP A 249 -16.19 38.38 -19.37
C ASP A 249 -15.14 39.52 -19.32
N GLU A 250 -15.31 40.49 -18.41
CA GLU A 250 -14.38 41.62 -18.27
C GLU A 250 -13.29 41.32 -17.24
N ALA A 251 -12.04 41.61 -17.59
CA ALA A 251 -10.91 41.44 -16.68
C ALA A 251 -11.05 42.39 -15.47
N PRO A 252 -10.89 41.91 -14.22
CA PRO A 252 -11.03 42.74 -13.04
C PRO A 252 -10.00 43.87 -13.02
N SER A 253 -10.42 45.04 -12.55
CA SER A 253 -9.53 46.21 -12.47
C SER A 253 -8.42 45.99 -11.42
N GLN A 254 -7.29 46.68 -11.58
CA GLN A 254 -6.17 46.57 -10.63
C GLN A 254 -6.58 46.93 -9.19
N SER A 255 -7.49 47.88 -9.00
CA SER A 255 -8.00 48.26 -7.69
C SER A 255 -8.91 47.19 -7.08
N GLU A 256 -9.72 46.50 -7.88
CA GLU A 256 -10.54 45.37 -7.43
C GLU A 256 -9.65 44.16 -7.09
N MET A 257 -8.64 43.88 -7.91
CA MET A 257 -7.65 42.83 -7.62
C MET A 257 -6.88 43.14 -6.34
N ALA A 258 -6.45 44.38 -6.12
CA ALA A 258 -5.78 44.80 -4.89
C ALA A 258 -6.72 44.73 -3.67
N SER A 259 -8.01 45.09 -3.83
CA SER A 259 -9.00 44.98 -2.74
C SER A 259 -9.33 43.54 -2.33
N LEU A 260 -8.99 42.58 -3.20
CA LEU A 260 -9.14 41.14 -2.98
C LEU A 260 -7.80 40.45 -2.70
N ASP A 261 -6.70 41.22 -2.68
CA ASP A 261 -5.35 40.74 -2.43
C ASP A 261 -5.04 40.79 -0.93
N PHE A 262 -5.31 39.68 -0.25
CA PHE A 262 -4.99 39.51 1.17
C PHE A 262 -3.56 38.99 1.41
N SER A 263 -2.71 38.94 0.37
CA SER A 263 -1.39 38.31 0.49
C SER A 263 -0.34 39.16 1.21
N TYR A 264 -0.58 40.48 1.35
CA TYR A 264 0.40 41.46 1.85
C TYR A 264 -0.05 42.30 3.07
N GLU A 265 -1.17 42.02 3.73
CA GLU A 265 -1.52 42.78 4.94
C GLU A 265 -0.48 42.52 6.06
N LYS A 266 0.48 43.45 6.18
CA LYS A 266 1.27 43.67 7.39
C LYS A 266 0.32 44.16 8.46
N VAL A 267 -0.22 43.22 9.23
CA VAL A 267 -0.90 43.54 10.48
C VAL A 267 0.20 43.90 11.48
N ASP A 268 0.23 45.16 11.91
CA ASP A 268 1.07 45.59 13.02
C ASP A 268 0.78 44.69 14.24
N ALA A 269 1.85 44.21 14.89
CA ALA A 269 1.79 43.17 15.92
C ALA A 269 0.93 43.52 17.15
N SER A 270 0.46 44.76 17.27
CA SER A 270 -0.42 45.24 18.34
C SER A 270 -1.91 45.10 18.05
N ASP A 271 -2.34 44.89 16.81
CA ASP A 271 -3.77 44.89 16.43
C ASP A 271 -4.23 43.57 15.77
N ALA A 272 -3.43 42.50 15.91
CA ALA A 272 -3.85 41.14 15.64
C ALA A 272 -4.82 40.68 16.73
N GLY A 273 -6.03 41.24 16.74
CA GLY A 273 -7.15 40.74 17.51
C GLY A 273 -7.22 39.22 17.33
N SER A 274 -7.16 38.51 18.46
CA SER A 274 -7.00 37.05 18.57
C SER A 274 -7.67 36.30 17.42
N LEU A 275 -6.89 35.94 16.39
CA LEU A 275 -7.25 34.80 15.56
C LEU A 275 -7.49 33.67 16.56
N ASN A 276 -8.65 33.01 16.50
CA ASN A 276 -9.00 31.88 17.36
C ASN A 276 -8.03 30.72 17.07
N LEU A 277 -6.78 30.83 17.52
CA LEU A 277 -5.73 29.81 17.47
C LEU A 277 -6.19 28.57 18.23
N SER A 278 -7.07 28.76 19.22
CA SER A 278 -7.83 27.71 19.91
C SER A 278 -8.67 26.84 18.97
N ALA A 279 -9.13 27.34 17.82
CA ALA A 279 -9.87 26.56 16.84
C ALA A 279 -8.96 25.72 15.92
N LEU A 280 -7.66 26.04 15.87
CA LEU A 280 -6.67 25.30 15.05
C LEU A 280 -5.99 24.16 15.82
N VAL A 281 -6.16 24.13 17.14
CA VAL A 281 -5.62 23.12 18.06
C VAL A 281 -6.76 22.61 18.93
N ASP A 282 -7.23 21.40 18.65
CA ASP A 282 -8.18 20.74 19.54
C ASP A 282 -7.41 20.13 20.73
N LYS A 283 -7.61 20.72 21.91
CA LYS A 283 -6.99 20.25 23.16
C LYS A 283 -7.36 18.81 23.49
N GLY A 284 -8.56 18.37 23.12
CA GLY A 284 -9.01 16.99 23.31
C GLY A 284 -8.26 16.00 22.40
N SER A 285 -7.75 16.47 21.27
CA SER A 285 -7.02 15.68 20.27
C SER A 285 -5.51 15.74 20.40
N LEU A 286 -4.97 16.47 21.39
CA LEU A 286 -3.53 16.50 21.67
C LEU A 286 -3.00 15.12 22.05
N GLY A 287 -1.77 14.86 21.61
CA GLY A 287 -0.96 13.71 21.97
C GLY A 287 -0.50 13.70 23.43
N THR A 288 0.27 12.67 23.79
CA THR A 288 0.89 12.52 25.11
C THR A 288 2.39 12.78 25.02
N ARG A 289 3.01 13.17 26.13
CA ARG A 289 4.47 13.20 26.23
C ARG A 289 4.96 11.96 26.96
N THR A 290 5.96 11.29 26.41
CA THR A 290 6.62 10.14 27.07
C THR A 290 7.49 10.62 28.24
N GLN A 291 7.96 9.67 29.05
CA GLN A 291 8.89 9.97 30.16
C GLN A 291 10.18 10.65 29.66
N ASP A 292 10.59 10.36 28.43
CA ASP A 292 11.75 10.97 27.77
C ASP A 292 11.45 12.37 27.17
N GLY A 293 10.25 12.91 27.41
CA GLY A 293 9.82 14.23 26.96
C GLY A 293 9.41 14.31 25.48
N LEU A 294 9.35 13.17 24.78
CA LEU A 294 8.94 13.07 23.37
C LEU A 294 7.43 13.23 23.22
N TYR A 295 6.98 14.01 22.25
CA TYR A 295 5.56 14.16 21.94
C TYR A 295 5.11 13.07 20.95
N GLU A 296 4.25 12.18 21.43
CA GLU A 296 3.61 11.14 20.66
C GLU A 296 2.17 11.53 20.33
N VAL A 297 1.79 11.41 19.06
CA VAL A 297 0.39 11.59 18.67
C VAL A 297 -0.47 10.47 19.26
N LYS A 298 -1.74 10.77 19.52
CA LYS A 298 -2.69 9.75 19.97
C LYS A 298 -2.80 8.60 18.96
N ASP A 299 -3.06 7.41 19.49
CA ASP A 299 -3.47 6.28 18.69
C ASP A 299 -4.89 6.49 18.18
N TRP A 300 -5.18 5.98 16.98
CA TRP A 300 -6.57 5.88 16.53
C TRP A 300 -7.29 4.76 17.28
N GLU A 301 -8.33 5.12 18.01
CA GLU A 301 -9.24 4.18 18.68
C GLU A 301 -10.56 4.12 17.90
N PHE A 302 -11.01 2.91 17.61
CA PHE A 302 -12.36 2.69 17.10
C PHE A 302 -13.35 2.76 18.27
N SER A 303 -14.54 3.33 18.04
CA SER A 303 -15.59 3.37 19.06
C SER A 303 -15.82 1.95 19.60
N LYS A 304 -15.56 1.77 20.90
CA LYS A 304 -15.65 0.46 21.56
C LYS A 304 -17.10 -0.01 21.50
N THR A 305 -17.42 -0.92 20.58
CA THR A 305 -18.61 -1.75 20.74
C THR A 305 -18.31 -2.67 21.91
N SER A 306 -18.94 -2.43 23.06
CA SER A 306 -18.73 -3.08 24.37
C SER A 306 -18.87 -4.62 24.41
N ALA A 307 -19.05 -5.26 23.26
CA ALA A 307 -19.12 -6.71 23.09
C ALA A 307 -17.76 -7.35 22.71
N ALA A 308 -16.78 -6.58 22.23
CA ALA A 308 -15.56 -7.14 21.62
C ALA A 308 -14.44 -7.47 22.63
N ASP A 309 -14.28 -6.67 23.70
CA ASP A 309 -13.35 -6.99 24.80
C ASP A 309 -13.80 -8.26 25.53
N ASP A 310 -15.10 -8.56 25.52
CA ASP A 310 -15.68 -9.78 26.07
C ASP A 310 -15.28 -11.04 25.28
N VAL A 311 -15.07 -10.94 23.97
CA VAL A 311 -14.69 -12.10 23.14
C VAL A 311 -13.21 -12.45 23.30
N ILE A 312 -12.33 -11.45 23.37
CA ILE A 312 -10.90 -11.67 23.62
C ILE A 312 -10.69 -12.17 25.05
N SER A 313 -11.42 -11.62 26.03
CA SER A 313 -11.39 -12.08 27.42
C SER A 313 -11.94 -13.51 27.58
N ARG A 314 -13.00 -13.89 26.84
CA ARG A 314 -13.53 -15.27 26.84
C ARG A 314 -12.57 -16.26 26.20
N VAL A 315 -11.93 -15.90 25.08
CA VAL A 315 -10.91 -16.77 24.43
C VAL A 315 -9.66 -16.96 25.29
N ILE A 316 -9.30 -15.97 26.12
CA ILE A 316 -8.18 -16.07 27.07
C ILE A 316 -8.59 -16.84 28.34
N GLN A 317 -9.84 -16.73 28.81
CA GLN A 317 -10.32 -17.40 30.03
C GLN A 317 -10.74 -18.87 29.84
N ASP A 318 -11.18 -19.28 28.64
CA ASP A 318 -11.58 -20.66 28.35
C ASP A 318 -10.40 -21.67 28.31
N GLY A 319 -9.17 -21.21 28.61
CA GLY A 319 -7.97 -22.05 28.75
C GLY A 319 -7.71 -22.60 30.16
N ALA A 320 -8.52 -22.29 31.18
CA ALA A 320 -8.32 -22.76 32.55
C ALA A 320 -9.41 -23.77 32.99
N PRO A 321 -9.06 -24.97 33.49
CA PRO A 321 -10.04 -25.97 33.88
C PRO A 321 -10.69 -25.58 35.21
N ARG A 322 -12.00 -25.29 35.21
CA ARG A 322 -12.77 -25.09 36.44
C ARG A 322 -13.72 -26.26 36.67
N ALA A 323 -13.37 -27.07 37.68
CA ALA A 323 -14.19 -28.17 38.17
C ALA A 323 -15.45 -27.65 38.88
N LYS A 324 -16.63 -28.16 38.52
CA LYS A 324 -17.80 -28.33 39.41
C LYS A 324 -18.65 -29.53 38.96
N ALA A 325 -19.02 -30.36 39.92
CA ALA A 325 -19.89 -31.55 39.80
C ALA A 325 -21.36 -31.20 40.20
N PRO A 326 -22.30 -32.16 40.28
CA PRO A 326 -23.23 -32.48 39.20
C PRO A 326 -24.70 -32.23 39.56
N ALA A 327 -25.58 -32.15 38.57
CA ALA A 327 -27.02 -32.32 38.75
C ALA A 327 -27.56 -33.24 37.64
N ALA A 328 -28.21 -34.33 38.05
CA ALA A 328 -28.77 -35.38 37.23
C ALA A 328 -30.20 -35.05 36.80
N SER A 329 -30.58 -35.36 35.54
CA SER A 329 -31.58 -36.40 35.21
C SER A 329 -32.03 -36.33 33.75
N GLY A 330 -31.87 -37.44 33.01
CA GLY A 330 -32.87 -37.97 32.07
C GLY A 330 -32.94 -37.41 30.64
N SER A 331 -32.25 -38.05 29.69
CA SER A 331 -32.86 -38.63 28.46
C SER A 331 -31.78 -39.33 27.62
N LEU A 332 -31.77 -40.67 27.71
CA LEU A 332 -30.89 -41.57 26.97
C LEU A 332 -31.44 -41.74 25.55
N GLY A 333 -30.87 -41.01 24.60
CA GLY A 333 -31.19 -41.15 23.17
C GLY A 333 -30.36 -40.25 22.23
N ALA A 334 -29.81 -39.15 22.76
CA ALA A 334 -29.06 -38.15 21.97
C ALA A 334 -27.54 -38.14 22.23
N LEU A 335 -27.00 -39.09 23.02
CA LEU A 335 -25.58 -39.09 23.43
C LEU A 335 -24.64 -39.80 22.45
N GLY A 336 -25.15 -40.62 21.52
CA GLY A 336 -24.31 -41.32 20.53
C GLY A 336 -23.75 -40.42 19.42
N SER A 337 -24.47 -39.35 19.05
CA SER A 337 -24.07 -38.46 17.95
C SER A 337 -23.18 -37.28 18.39
N ILE A 338 -23.23 -36.93 19.68
CA ILE A 338 -22.44 -35.84 20.27
C ILE A 338 -21.05 -36.35 20.69
N PHE A 339 -20.95 -37.60 21.18
CA PHE A 339 -19.66 -38.18 21.59
C PHE A 339 -18.74 -38.52 20.40
N ALA A 340 -19.31 -38.79 19.22
CA ALA A 340 -18.55 -38.97 17.98
C ALA A 340 -17.98 -37.65 17.42
N ARG A 341 -18.56 -36.50 17.81
CA ARG A 341 -18.05 -35.16 17.43
C ARG A 341 -17.01 -34.59 18.38
N LEU A 342 -16.84 -35.19 19.56
CA LEU A 342 -15.98 -34.65 20.62
C LEU A 342 -14.51 -35.14 20.55
N THR A 343 -14.20 -36.10 19.68
CA THR A 343 -12.88 -36.79 19.67
C THR A 343 -12.18 -36.76 18.32
N GLY A 344 -12.80 -36.22 17.28
CA GLY A 344 -12.23 -36.17 15.93
C GLY A 344 -11.67 -34.79 15.60
N SER A 345 -10.34 -34.66 15.51
CA SER A 345 -9.72 -33.55 14.79
C SER A 345 -10.22 -33.58 13.33
N LYS A 346 -11.03 -32.60 12.92
CA LYS A 346 -11.50 -32.50 11.54
C LYS A 346 -10.37 -31.95 10.67
N VAL A 347 -10.06 -32.63 9.57
CA VAL A 347 -9.17 -32.09 8.52
C VAL A 347 -9.99 -31.15 7.65
N LEU A 348 -9.50 -29.92 7.47
CA LEU A 348 -10.17 -28.93 6.63
C LEU A 348 -9.97 -29.25 5.16
N THR A 349 -11.07 -29.48 4.42
CA THR A 349 -11.07 -29.64 2.97
C THR A 349 -11.36 -28.32 2.26
N GLU A 350 -11.07 -28.24 0.97
CA GLU A 350 -11.39 -27.05 0.16
C GLU A 350 -12.91 -26.79 0.10
N GLU A 351 -13.72 -27.85 0.02
CA GLU A 351 -15.19 -27.76 -0.01
C GLU A 351 -15.76 -27.18 1.30
N ASP A 352 -15.18 -27.55 2.44
CA ASP A 352 -15.56 -27.01 3.75
C ASP A 352 -15.24 -25.51 3.87
N LEU A 353 -14.17 -25.04 3.22
CA LEU A 353 -13.66 -23.68 3.34
C LEU A 353 -14.34 -22.70 2.37
N LYS A 354 -14.70 -23.14 1.17
CA LYS A 354 -15.33 -22.31 0.11
C LYS A 354 -16.45 -21.37 0.60
N PRO A 355 -17.50 -21.85 1.28
CA PRO A 355 -18.60 -20.97 1.69
C PRO A 355 -18.15 -19.92 2.71
N VAL A 356 -17.22 -20.27 3.59
CA VAL A 356 -16.70 -19.37 4.63
C VAL A 356 -15.79 -18.31 4.03
N LEU A 357 -14.90 -18.71 3.11
CA LEU A 357 -13.98 -17.80 2.43
C LEU A 357 -14.74 -16.80 1.55
N GLU A 358 -15.79 -17.23 0.85
CA GLU A 358 -16.62 -16.31 0.05
C GLU A 358 -17.35 -15.31 0.95
N ALA A 359 -17.91 -15.74 2.08
CA ALA A 359 -18.52 -14.82 3.05
C ALA A 359 -17.50 -13.82 3.60
N MET A 360 -16.27 -14.27 3.92
CA MET A 360 -15.20 -13.39 4.39
C MET A 360 -14.72 -12.42 3.31
N LYS A 361 -14.64 -12.86 2.04
CA LYS A 361 -14.32 -11.99 0.90
C LYS A 361 -15.32 -10.85 0.79
N GLN A 362 -16.62 -11.16 0.83
CA GLN A 362 -17.68 -10.14 0.79
C GLN A 362 -17.59 -9.19 2.00
N HIS A 363 -17.26 -9.72 3.18
CA HIS A 363 -17.06 -8.91 4.39
C HIS A 363 -15.88 -7.93 4.25
N LEU A 364 -14.74 -8.38 3.74
CA LEU A 364 -13.59 -7.52 3.47
C LEU A 364 -13.96 -6.40 2.48
N MET A 365 -14.66 -6.74 1.40
CA MET A 365 -15.14 -5.76 0.42
C MET A 365 -16.10 -4.73 1.05
N LYS A 366 -17.02 -5.16 1.93
CA LYS A 366 -17.92 -4.28 2.70
C LYS A 366 -17.14 -3.30 3.58
N LYS A 367 -16.00 -3.73 4.14
CA LYS A 367 -15.07 -2.90 4.93
C LYS A 367 -14.13 -2.05 4.05
N ASN A 368 -14.42 -1.88 2.76
CA ASN A 368 -13.67 -1.08 1.80
C ASN A 368 -12.27 -1.64 1.46
N VAL A 369 -12.08 -2.96 1.56
CA VAL A 369 -10.91 -3.64 0.97
C VAL A 369 -11.14 -3.80 -0.54
N ALA A 370 -10.11 -3.55 -1.34
CA ALA A 370 -10.19 -3.71 -2.78
C ALA A 370 -10.51 -5.16 -3.17
N LYS A 371 -11.36 -5.37 -4.18
CA LYS A 371 -11.89 -6.70 -4.54
C LYS A 371 -10.77 -7.71 -4.79
N ASP A 372 -9.82 -7.34 -5.63
CA ASP A 372 -8.71 -8.22 -6.02
C ASP A 372 -7.82 -8.57 -4.82
N ILE A 373 -7.71 -7.63 -3.87
CA ILE A 373 -6.93 -7.85 -2.64
C ILE A 373 -7.69 -8.76 -1.67
N ALA A 374 -9.00 -8.55 -1.50
CA ALA A 374 -9.84 -9.43 -0.69
C ALA A 374 -9.79 -10.87 -1.22
N GLU A 375 -9.84 -11.05 -2.54
CA GLU A 375 -9.71 -12.34 -3.21
C GLU A 375 -8.36 -12.99 -2.93
N LYS A 376 -7.25 -12.30 -3.20
CA LYS A 376 -5.89 -12.81 -2.93
C LYS A 376 -5.66 -13.14 -1.46
N VAL A 377 -6.21 -12.34 -0.54
CA VAL A 377 -6.08 -12.57 0.91
C VAL A 377 -6.87 -13.82 1.31
N CYS A 378 -8.11 -13.97 0.85
CA CYS A 378 -8.94 -15.14 1.14
C CYS A 378 -8.39 -16.43 0.51
N GLU A 379 -7.87 -16.36 -0.71
CA GLU A 379 -7.21 -17.47 -1.40
C GLU A 379 -5.99 -17.95 -0.60
N GLY A 380 -5.07 -17.04 -0.23
CA GLY A 380 -3.91 -17.40 0.58
C GLY A 380 -4.27 -17.96 1.97
N VAL A 381 -5.37 -17.50 2.57
CA VAL A 381 -5.91 -18.09 3.82
C VAL A 381 -6.45 -19.49 3.57
N GLY A 382 -7.20 -19.70 2.49
CA GLY A 382 -7.72 -21.00 2.09
C GLY A 382 -6.61 -22.01 1.85
N GLU A 383 -5.65 -21.67 1.00
CA GLU A 383 -4.45 -22.47 0.75
C GLU A 383 -3.73 -22.84 2.04
N GLY A 384 -3.57 -21.90 2.97
CA GLY A 384 -2.89 -22.15 4.25
C GLY A 384 -3.66 -23.04 5.23
N LEU A 385 -4.97 -23.19 5.06
CA LEU A 385 -5.85 -23.97 5.92
C LEU A 385 -6.19 -25.36 5.37
N VAL A 386 -6.15 -25.57 4.05
CA VAL A 386 -6.39 -26.88 3.45
C VAL A 386 -5.41 -27.91 4.00
N GLY A 387 -5.94 -29.02 4.49
CA GLY A 387 -5.19 -30.12 5.10
C GLY A 387 -4.87 -29.93 6.59
N LYS A 388 -5.08 -28.74 7.16
CA LYS A 388 -4.85 -28.54 8.61
C LYS A 388 -5.91 -29.24 9.45
N LYS A 389 -5.45 -29.87 10.52
CA LYS A 389 -6.30 -30.44 11.58
C LYS A 389 -6.72 -29.34 12.52
N VAL A 390 -8.01 -29.06 12.61
CA VAL A 390 -8.57 -28.18 13.64
C VAL A 390 -8.85 -28.97 14.91
N GLY A 391 -8.58 -28.35 16.06
CA GLY A 391 -8.86 -28.96 17.36
C GLY A 391 -10.35 -29.22 17.55
N GLY A 392 -10.71 -30.24 18.34
CA GLY A 392 -12.10 -30.70 18.50
C GLY A 392 -13.11 -29.64 18.99
N PHE A 393 -12.63 -28.52 19.53
CA PHE A 393 -13.45 -27.39 20.00
C PHE A 393 -13.46 -26.17 19.06
N GLN A 394 -12.65 -26.16 17.99
CA GLN A 394 -12.56 -25.03 17.07
C GLN A 394 -13.44 -25.26 15.83
N THR A 395 -14.33 -24.31 15.53
CA THR A 395 -15.16 -24.35 14.32
C THR A 395 -14.35 -23.91 13.08
N THR A 396 -14.77 -24.34 11.88
CA THR A 396 -14.17 -23.89 10.61
C THR A 396 -14.18 -22.36 10.51
N ASN A 397 -15.27 -21.70 10.90
CA ASN A 397 -15.37 -20.23 10.90
C ASN A 397 -14.35 -19.59 11.84
N ALA A 398 -14.16 -20.13 13.05
CA ALA A 398 -13.18 -19.61 14.00
C ALA A 398 -11.75 -19.80 13.48
N ALA A 399 -11.45 -20.95 12.86
CA ALA A 399 -10.15 -21.21 12.24
C ALA A 399 -9.86 -20.26 11.07
N VAL A 400 -10.82 -20.04 10.18
CA VAL A 400 -10.71 -19.08 9.07
C VAL A 400 -10.54 -17.66 9.58
N ARG A 401 -11.35 -17.23 10.55
CA ARG A 401 -11.25 -15.89 11.14
C ARG A 401 -9.89 -15.65 11.80
N GLN A 402 -9.36 -16.64 12.52
CA GLN A 402 -8.03 -16.55 13.14
C GLN A 402 -6.92 -16.48 12.08
N ALA A 403 -6.97 -17.33 11.05
CA ALA A 403 -6.00 -17.32 9.97
C ALA A 403 -6.05 -16.00 9.17
N LEU A 404 -7.25 -15.47 8.94
CA LEU A 404 -7.44 -14.17 8.32
C LEU A 404 -6.86 -13.05 9.19
N SER A 405 -7.15 -13.03 10.50
CA SER A 405 -6.56 -12.07 11.44
C SER A 405 -5.03 -12.06 11.40
N ASN A 406 -4.41 -13.24 11.38
CA ASN A 406 -2.97 -13.38 11.28
C ASN A 406 -2.44 -12.86 9.93
N SER A 407 -3.13 -13.16 8.84
CA SER A 407 -2.78 -12.68 7.49
C SER A 407 -2.86 -11.15 7.41
N LEU A 408 -3.96 -10.56 7.87
CA LEU A 408 -4.16 -9.11 7.92
C LEU A 408 -3.10 -8.42 8.80
N THR A 409 -2.81 -8.98 9.97
CA THR A 409 -1.76 -8.47 10.87
C THR A 409 -0.41 -8.48 10.17
N ARG A 410 -0.07 -9.57 9.48
CA ARG A 410 1.20 -9.66 8.76
C ARG A 410 1.31 -8.63 7.63
N ILE A 411 0.23 -8.43 6.87
CA ILE A 411 0.19 -7.46 5.76
C ILE A 411 0.35 -6.03 6.26
N LEU A 412 -0.37 -5.69 7.34
CA LEU A 412 -0.36 -4.34 7.93
C LEU A 412 0.89 -4.06 8.79
N THR A 413 1.63 -5.10 9.20
CA THR A 413 2.86 -4.93 9.98
C THR A 413 3.97 -4.44 9.06
N PRO A 414 4.54 -3.25 9.33
CA PRO A 414 5.54 -2.67 8.48
C PRO A 414 6.88 -3.42 8.59
N LYS A 415 7.53 -3.68 7.47
CA LYS A 415 8.89 -4.28 7.43
C LYS A 415 10.00 -3.26 7.69
N THR A 416 9.69 -1.99 7.46
CA THR A 416 10.58 -0.85 7.67
C THR A 416 10.15 -0.09 8.92
N SER A 417 11.12 0.52 9.61
CA SER A 417 10.80 1.35 10.77
C SER A 417 9.91 2.52 10.37
N THR A 418 8.80 2.68 11.09
CA THR A 418 7.90 3.84 10.99
C THR A 418 8.36 5.02 11.85
N ASP A 419 9.42 4.85 12.64
CA ASP A 419 9.94 5.89 13.52
C ASP A 419 10.73 6.95 12.74
N LEU A 420 10.01 7.99 12.33
CA LEU A 420 10.58 9.15 11.68
C LEU A 420 11.52 9.93 12.61
N LEU A 421 11.25 10.01 13.92
CA LEU A 421 12.08 10.79 14.85
C LEU A 421 13.44 10.14 15.04
N LEU A 422 13.47 8.82 15.20
CA LEU A 422 14.72 8.06 15.24
C LEU A 422 15.50 8.21 13.93
N SER A 423 14.82 8.14 12.78
CA SER A 423 15.45 8.32 11.47
C SER A 423 16.07 9.71 11.30
N ILE A 424 15.35 10.76 11.73
CA ILE A 424 15.84 12.14 11.73
C ILE A 424 17.05 12.26 12.65
N ARG A 425 16.94 11.83 13.91
CA ARG A 425 18.03 11.91 14.89
C ARG A 425 19.27 11.16 14.44
N THR A 426 19.11 9.96 13.87
CA THR A 426 20.21 9.14 13.38
C THR A 426 20.95 9.84 12.24
N LYS A 427 20.22 10.42 11.28
CA LYS A 427 20.85 11.21 10.20
C LYS A 427 21.59 12.43 10.75
N LEU A 428 20.97 13.13 11.70
CA LEU A 428 21.51 14.33 12.30
C LEU A 428 22.65 14.06 13.29
N SER A 429 22.79 12.86 13.85
CA SER A 429 23.88 12.51 14.77
C SER A 429 25.02 11.74 14.10
N SER A 430 24.79 11.15 12.92
CA SER A 430 25.79 10.36 12.21
C SER A 430 27.10 11.14 11.99
N PRO A 431 28.26 10.54 12.30
CA PRO A 431 29.56 11.12 11.99
C PRO A 431 29.73 11.29 10.47
N LEU A 432 30.15 12.47 10.04
CA LEU A 432 30.45 12.75 8.63
C LEU A 432 31.95 13.01 8.48
N PRO A 433 32.56 12.61 7.34
CA PRO A 433 33.91 13.04 6.99
C PRO A 433 34.00 14.56 7.01
N SER A 434 35.16 15.12 7.37
CA SER A 434 35.38 16.58 7.43
C SER A 434 35.14 17.31 6.10
N THR A 435 35.13 16.57 4.99
CA THR A 435 34.83 17.07 3.63
C THR A 435 33.34 17.13 3.32
N GLN A 436 32.47 16.52 4.14
CA GLN A 436 31.04 16.47 3.93
C GLN A 436 30.30 17.29 4.98
N GLN A 437 29.42 18.17 4.50
CA GLN A 437 28.56 18.97 5.35
C GLN A 437 27.26 18.23 5.63
N ARG A 438 26.76 18.36 6.85
CA ARG A 438 25.50 17.76 7.27
C ARG A 438 24.33 18.40 6.52
N LEU A 439 23.43 17.56 6.03
CA LEU A 439 22.20 17.99 5.34
C LEU A 439 20.99 17.75 6.27
N PRO A 440 19.97 18.62 6.22
CA PRO A 440 18.73 18.40 6.95
C PRO A 440 18.03 17.13 6.47
N TYR A 441 17.13 16.60 7.30
CA TYR A 441 16.29 15.47 6.91
C TYR A 441 15.17 15.95 5.99
N SER A 442 15.14 15.46 4.75
CA SER A 442 14.24 15.92 3.69
C SER A 442 13.08 14.94 3.48
N ILE A 443 11.85 15.44 3.58
CA ILE A 443 10.62 14.64 3.43
C ILE A 443 9.78 15.24 2.30
N THR A 444 9.53 14.46 1.26
CA THR A 444 8.72 14.88 0.11
C THR A 444 7.32 14.31 0.21
N PHE A 445 6.32 15.18 0.17
CA PHE A 445 4.91 14.78 0.16
C PHE A 445 4.38 14.72 -1.27
N VAL A 446 3.91 13.56 -1.69
CA VAL A 446 3.43 13.30 -3.06
C VAL A 446 2.03 12.70 -3.02
N GLY A 447 1.30 12.76 -4.13
CA GLY A 447 -0.05 12.18 -4.23
C GLY A 447 -0.96 12.92 -5.20
N VAL A 448 -2.17 12.41 -5.37
CA VAL A 448 -3.14 12.95 -6.33
C VAL A 448 -3.74 14.28 -5.87
N ASN A 449 -4.58 14.88 -6.70
CA ASN A 449 -5.24 16.16 -6.40
C ASN A 449 -6.24 16.02 -5.25
N GLY A 450 -6.33 17.04 -4.39
CA GLY A 450 -7.39 17.12 -3.37
C GLY A 450 -7.21 16.25 -2.11
N VAL A 451 -6.22 15.36 -2.07
CA VAL A 451 -5.99 14.42 -0.95
C VAL A 451 -5.56 15.02 0.39
N GLY A 452 -5.28 16.32 0.44
CA GLY A 452 -4.87 17.00 1.66
C GLY A 452 -3.36 17.00 1.95
N LYS A 453 -2.50 17.05 0.91
CA LYS A 453 -1.03 17.13 1.02
C LYS A 453 -0.55 18.30 1.90
N SER A 454 -0.82 19.54 1.50
CA SER A 454 -0.38 20.75 2.22
C SER A 454 -0.91 20.82 3.66
N THR A 455 -2.16 20.39 3.88
CA THR A 455 -2.77 20.34 5.21
C THR A 455 -2.06 19.33 6.12
N ASN A 456 -1.88 18.09 5.67
CA ASN A 456 -1.24 17.05 6.51
C ASN A 456 0.27 17.26 6.65
N LEU A 457 0.93 17.87 5.66
CA LEU A 457 2.30 18.37 5.81
C LEU A 457 2.39 19.35 6.97
N SER A 458 1.42 20.26 7.10
CA SER A 458 1.37 21.23 8.21
C SER A 458 1.09 20.57 9.56
N LYS A 459 0.32 19.47 9.61
CA LYS A 459 0.15 18.65 10.82
C LYS A 459 1.43 17.93 11.22
N VAL A 460 2.16 17.35 10.25
CA VAL A 460 3.47 16.74 10.49
C VAL A 460 4.46 17.80 10.97
N CYS A 461 4.43 19.00 10.40
CA CYS A 461 5.22 20.14 10.86
C CYS A 461 4.93 20.49 12.33
N PHE A 462 3.64 20.59 12.70
CA PHE A 462 3.24 20.80 14.09
C PHE A 462 3.79 19.71 15.02
N TRP A 463 3.67 18.44 14.63
CA TRP A 463 4.21 17.32 15.40
C TRP A 463 5.74 17.37 15.55
N LEU A 464 6.48 17.77 14.51
CA LEU A 464 7.94 17.94 14.57
C LEU A 464 8.33 19.09 15.50
N ILE A 465 7.64 20.23 15.42
CA ILE A 465 7.87 21.40 16.29
C ILE A 465 7.60 21.05 17.76
N GLN A 466 6.54 20.28 18.04
CA GLN A 466 6.25 19.80 19.41
C GLN A 466 7.37 18.90 19.98
N ASN A 467 8.10 18.23 19.09
CA ASN A 467 9.28 17.44 19.40
C ASN A 467 10.59 18.24 19.41
N GLY A 468 10.53 19.57 19.33
CA GLY A 468 11.68 20.46 19.41
C GLY A 468 12.58 20.44 18.17
N LEU A 469 12.01 20.11 17.00
CA LEU A 469 12.72 20.16 15.72
C LEU A 469 12.42 21.46 14.99
N ARG A 470 13.45 22.01 14.34
CA ARG A 470 13.37 23.20 13.48
C ARG A 470 13.03 22.76 12.06
N VAL A 471 11.95 23.31 11.49
CA VAL A 471 11.37 22.82 10.24
C VAL A 471 11.33 23.90 9.17
N LEU A 472 11.89 23.62 8.00
CA LEU A 472 11.74 24.43 6.79
C LEU A 472 10.69 23.80 5.89
N ILE A 473 9.67 24.56 5.49
CA ILE A 473 8.68 24.12 4.51
C ILE A 473 9.08 24.67 3.14
N ALA A 474 9.28 23.80 2.15
CA ALA A 474 9.57 24.19 0.77
C ALA A 474 8.29 24.15 -0.08
N ALA A 475 7.85 25.32 -0.54
CA ALA A 475 6.66 25.47 -1.39
C ALA A 475 6.98 25.11 -2.85
N CYS A 476 6.87 23.82 -3.19
CA CYS A 476 7.13 23.31 -4.55
C CYS A 476 5.83 23.02 -5.34
N ASP A 477 4.65 23.36 -4.82
CA ASP A 477 3.41 23.46 -5.58
C ASP A 477 3.34 24.82 -6.30
N THR A 478 4.02 24.91 -7.45
CA THR A 478 4.09 26.12 -8.27
C THR A 478 3.00 26.20 -9.34
N PHE A 479 2.09 25.23 -9.38
CA PHE A 479 1.08 25.07 -10.43
C PHE A 479 -0.32 25.50 -9.98
N ARG A 480 -0.70 25.20 -8.74
CA ARG A 480 -2.04 25.51 -8.22
C ARG A 480 -2.09 26.92 -7.63
N SER A 481 -3.04 27.74 -8.09
CA SER A 481 -3.28 29.07 -7.53
C SER A 481 -3.61 29.01 -6.04
N GLY A 482 -3.00 29.90 -5.25
CA GLY A 482 -3.20 29.98 -3.80
C GLY A 482 -2.46 28.91 -2.99
N ALA A 483 -1.66 28.02 -3.61
CA ALA A 483 -0.93 26.99 -2.89
C ALA A 483 0.18 27.56 -2.01
N VAL A 484 0.88 28.59 -2.49
CA VAL A 484 1.94 29.27 -1.74
C VAL A 484 1.33 30.06 -0.58
N GLU A 485 0.24 30.80 -0.82
CA GLU A 485 -0.51 31.51 0.22
C GLU A 485 -1.06 30.56 1.29
N GLN A 486 -1.56 29.40 0.89
CA GLN A 486 -2.04 28.35 1.81
C GLN A 486 -0.92 27.95 2.78
N LEU A 487 0.29 27.67 2.28
CA LEU A 487 1.43 27.34 3.13
C LEU A 487 1.89 28.54 3.98
N ARG A 488 1.83 29.76 3.45
CA ARG A 488 2.15 30.99 4.20
C ARG A 488 1.25 31.15 5.41
N VAL A 489 -0.05 30.90 5.27
CA VAL A 489 -1.00 30.89 6.39
C VAL A 489 -0.66 29.80 7.40
N HIS A 490 -0.35 28.59 6.94
CA HIS A 490 0.04 27.51 7.84
C HIS A 490 1.31 27.84 8.63
N VAL A 491 2.36 28.33 7.97
CA VAL A 491 3.63 28.73 8.62
C VAL A 491 3.38 29.85 9.61
N ARG A 492 2.63 30.91 9.26
CA ARG A 492 2.25 31.98 10.19
C ARG A 492 1.57 31.42 11.44
N ASN A 493 0.57 30.54 11.27
CA ASN A 493 -0.16 29.93 12.38
C ASN A 493 0.73 29.04 13.24
N LEU A 494 1.58 28.21 12.63
CA LEU A 494 2.51 27.32 13.34
C LEU A 494 3.57 28.11 14.12
N SER A 495 4.08 29.22 13.55
CA SER A 495 5.00 30.12 14.26
C SER A 495 4.36 30.77 15.49
N MET A 496 3.06 31.09 15.43
CA MET A 496 2.32 31.62 16.59
C MET A 496 1.98 30.55 17.64
N LEU A 497 1.86 29.28 17.24
CA LEU A 497 1.60 28.15 18.12
C LEU A 497 2.86 27.59 18.81
N GLY A 498 4.00 28.27 18.66
CA GLY A 498 5.31 27.86 19.19
C GLY A 498 5.27 27.35 20.64
N VAL A 499 6.17 26.40 20.93
CA VAL A 499 6.20 25.58 22.15
C VAL A 499 6.00 26.40 23.44
N ASN A 500 4.86 26.17 24.11
CA ASN A 500 4.58 26.58 25.50
C ASN A 500 5.00 28.01 25.89
N GLY A 501 4.77 29.01 25.03
CA GLY A 501 5.08 30.40 25.36
C GLY A 501 6.57 30.71 25.56
N ALA A 502 7.47 29.79 25.17
CA ALA A 502 8.90 30.03 25.17
C ALA A 502 9.30 30.54 23.77
N THR A 503 9.60 31.84 23.70
CA THR A 503 10.36 32.51 22.64
C THR A 503 11.79 31.98 22.47
N ASN A 504 12.15 30.87 23.15
CA ASN A 504 13.50 30.31 23.13
C ASN A 504 13.57 29.18 22.10
N SER A 505 13.87 29.57 20.86
CA SER A 505 14.65 28.90 19.79
C SER A 505 14.47 27.40 19.45
N LYS A 506 13.67 26.59 20.15
CA LYS A 506 13.67 25.11 19.97
C LYS A 506 12.63 24.58 18.97
N GLY A 507 11.66 25.38 18.54
CA GLY A 507 10.60 24.95 17.64
C GLY A 507 10.30 26.02 16.59
N ARG A 508 11.21 26.22 15.65
CA ARG A 508 11.11 27.23 14.59
C ARG A 508 10.50 26.62 13.32
N VAL A 509 9.66 27.39 12.64
CA VAL A 509 9.14 27.06 11.31
C VAL A 509 9.34 28.23 10.35
N GLU A 510 9.77 27.93 9.13
CA GLU A 510 9.97 28.92 8.07
C GLU A 510 9.48 28.40 6.72
N LEU A 511 9.09 29.31 5.84
CA LEU A 511 8.67 29.01 4.47
C LEU A 511 9.77 29.39 3.48
N TYR A 512 10.19 28.43 2.66
CA TYR A 512 10.98 28.67 1.47
C TYR A 512 10.08 28.68 0.24
N GLU A 513 9.97 29.82 -0.42
CA GLU A 513 9.15 30.00 -1.61
C GLU A 513 9.88 30.80 -2.69
N ARG A 514 9.51 30.57 -3.95
CA ARG A 514 9.99 31.35 -5.09
C ARG A 514 8.85 31.89 -5.97
N GLY A 515 7.60 31.80 -5.51
CA GLY A 515 6.40 32.15 -6.29
C GLY A 515 6.00 31.08 -7.31
N TYR A 516 5.06 31.42 -8.19
CA TYR A 516 4.44 30.51 -9.16
C TYR A 516 5.25 30.35 -10.46
N GLY A 517 4.97 29.28 -11.20
CA GLY A 517 5.52 29.05 -12.55
C GLY A 517 7.01 28.63 -12.61
N LYS A 518 7.64 28.42 -11.46
CA LYS A 518 9.05 27.98 -11.36
C LYS A 518 9.19 26.46 -11.26
N ASP A 519 10.38 25.96 -11.60
CA ASP A 519 10.71 24.54 -11.54
C ASP A 519 10.75 24.04 -10.09
N ALA A 520 9.82 23.15 -9.75
CA ALA A 520 9.69 22.54 -8.43
C ALA A 520 10.97 21.82 -7.97
N ALA A 521 11.68 21.16 -8.90
CA ALA A 521 12.93 20.46 -8.60
C ALA A 521 14.04 21.44 -8.15
N GLY A 522 14.11 22.61 -8.78
CA GLY A 522 15.04 23.68 -8.43
C GLY A 522 14.71 24.31 -7.08
N ILE A 523 13.43 24.60 -6.81
CA ILE A 523 13.00 25.15 -5.52
C ILE A 523 13.37 24.20 -4.37
N ALA A 524 13.08 22.90 -4.52
CA ALA A 524 13.45 21.90 -3.52
C ALA A 524 14.97 21.86 -3.27
N LYS A 525 15.78 21.94 -4.35
CA LYS A 525 17.24 21.93 -4.27
C LYS A 525 17.76 23.15 -3.52
N GLU A 526 17.25 24.32 -3.86
CA GLU A 526 17.62 25.55 -3.17
C GLU A 526 17.13 25.56 -1.73
N ALA A 527 15.96 25.00 -1.41
CA ALA A 527 15.45 24.91 -0.04
C ALA A 527 16.33 24.00 0.84
N ILE A 528 16.74 22.84 0.33
CA ILE A 528 17.67 21.93 1.02
C ILE A 528 19.02 22.62 1.21
N ALA A 529 19.50 23.33 0.18
CA ALA A 529 20.75 24.10 0.26
C ALA A 529 20.65 25.31 1.20
N TYR A 530 19.49 25.96 1.30
CA TYR A 530 19.22 27.06 2.22
C TYR A 530 19.24 26.55 3.67
N GLY A 531 18.55 25.43 3.94
CA GLY A 531 18.64 24.75 5.23
C GLY A 531 20.07 24.34 5.61
N LYS A 532 20.87 23.94 4.60
CA LYS A 532 22.29 23.63 4.75
C LYS A 532 23.16 24.87 5.03
N LEU A 533 22.97 25.97 4.30
CA LEU A 533 23.80 27.18 4.42
C LEU A 533 23.72 27.74 5.83
N LEU A 534 22.50 27.76 6.38
CA LEU A 534 22.21 28.10 7.77
C LEU A 534 23.01 27.21 8.75
N LEU A 535 23.06 25.90 8.51
CA LEU A 535 23.76 24.89 9.32
C LEU A 535 25.31 24.95 9.28
N SER A 536 25.89 25.69 8.33
CA SER A 536 27.34 25.75 8.09
C SER A 536 28.02 27.05 8.54
N MET A 537 27.26 28.02 9.08
CA MET A 537 27.78 29.35 9.45
C MET A 537 28.09 29.53 10.95
N LEU A 538 28.48 28.46 11.67
CA LEU A 538 28.94 28.60 13.05
C LEU A 538 30.48 28.49 13.19
N PRO A 539 31.14 29.50 13.77
CA PRO A 539 32.53 29.43 14.16
C PRO A 539 32.71 28.53 15.40
N ALA A 540 33.93 28.02 15.57
CA ALA A 540 34.36 27.08 16.61
C ALA A 540 34.31 27.64 18.07
N SER A 541 33.44 28.60 18.37
CA SER A 541 33.38 29.32 19.64
C SER A 541 31.94 29.42 20.17
N GLY A 542 31.43 28.30 20.69
CA GLY A 542 30.57 28.17 21.87
C GLY A 542 29.30 29.03 22.11
N ILE A 543 28.91 29.95 21.24
CA ILE A 543 27.79 30.88 21.49
C ILE A 543 26.94 31.01 20.21
N ASP A 544 25.68 30.58 20.33
CA ASP A 544 24.48 30.81 19.47
C ASP A 544 24.34 30.09 18.12
N ALA A 545 24.02 28.78 18.19
CA ALA A 545 23.55 27.95 17.06
C ALA A 545 22.06 28.13 16.70
N ASP A 546 21.58 29.38 16.63
CA ASP A 546 20.14 29.71 16.61
C ASP A 546 19.51 29.75 15.19
N ASN A 547 20.25 29.40 14.15
CA ASN A 547 19.84 29.53 12.76
C ASN A 547 20.07 28.26 11.93
N ASP A 548 19.63 27.06 12.35
CA ASP A 548 19.61 25.90 11.44
C ASP A 548 18.25 25.19 11.39
N PHE A 549 18.04 24.41 10.34
CA PHE A 549 16.86 23.57 10.18
C PHE A 549 17.26 22.10 10.27
N ASP A 550 16.49 21.35 11.04
CA ASP A 550 16.70 19.92 11.25
C ASP A 550 15.98 19.10 10.15
N VAL A 551 14.83 19.62 9.70
CA VAL A 551 13.96 18.96 8.72
C VAL A 551 13.53 19.94 7.61
N VAL A 552 13.49 19.45 6.37
CA VAL A 552 12.89 20.14 5.22
C VAL A 552 11.67 19.34 4.76
N LEU A 553 10.49 19.94 4.82
CA LEU A 553 9.24 19.36 4.29
C LEU A 553 8.95 19.95 2.91
N ILE A 554 8.92 19.11 1.88
CA ILE A 554 8.72 19.52 0.50
C ILE A 554 7.26 19.28 0.13
N ASP A 555 6.48 20.36 -0.01
CA ASP A 555 5.11 20.29 -0.52
C ASP A 555 5.12 20.29 -2.03
N THR A 556 4.41 19.35 -2.65
CA THR A 556 4.40 19.20 -4.10
C THR A 556 2.98 19.29 -4.64
N ALA A 557 2.84 19.76 -5.88
CA ALA A 557 1.53 19.82 -6.56
C ALA A 557 0.78 18.47 -6.55
N GLY A 558 -0.55 18.48 -6.61
CA GLY A 558 -1.26 17.25 -6.92
C GLY A 558 -1.10 16.88 -8.40
N ARG A 559 -1.09 15.58 -8.69
CA ARG A 559 -1.02 15.08 -10.07
C ARG A 559 -1.65 13.71 -10.20
N MET A 560 -2.32 13.47 -11.32
CA MET A 560 -2.84 12.15 -11.64
C MET A 560 -1.71 11.24 -12.11
N GLN A 561 -1.79 9.97 -11.76
CA GLN A 561 -0.82 8.92 -12.11
C GLN A 561 -0.60 8.77 -13.62
N ASP A 562 -1.61 9.09 -14.43
CA ASP A 562 -1.57 8.95 -15.89
C ASP A 562 -1.02 10.22 -16.59
N ASN A 563 -0.75 11.30 -15.83
CA ASN A 563 -0.19 12.53 -16.39
C ASN A 563 1.34 12.45 -16.45
N GLU A 564 1.85 11.91 -17.54
CA GLU A 564 3.28 11.69 -17.77
C GLU A 564 4.14 12.97 -17.59
N PRO A 565 3.82 14.14 -18.20
CA PRO A 565 4.61 15.36 -17.98
C PRO A 565 4.77 15.75 -16.51
N LEU A 566 3.68 15.67 -15.73
CA LEU A 566 3.71 16.00 -14.30
C LEU A 566 4.44 14.94 -13.46
N MET A 567 4.35 13.67 -13.86
CA MET A 567 5.09 12.58 -13.21
C MET A 567 6.59 12.64 -13.52
N ARG A 568 6.99 13.00 -14.74
CA ARG A 568 8.40 13.27 -15.09
C ARG A 568 8.96 14.44 -14.29
N ALA A 569 8.20 15.53 -14.13
CA ALA A 569 8.61 16.66 -13.29
C ALA A 569 8.79 16.26 -11.82
N LEU A 570 7.90 15.41 -11.28
CA LEU A 570 8.04 14.87 -9.93
C LEU A 570 9.27 13.96 -9.80
N ALA A 571 9.47 13.05 -10.76
CA ALA A 571 10.61 12.14 -10.76
C ALA A 571 11.94 12.90 -10.88
N LYS A 572 11.98 13.98 -11.67
CA LYS A 572 13.12 14.91 -11.71
C LYS A 572 13.37 15.55 -10.33
N LEU A 573 12.32 16.02 -9.63
CA LEU A 573 12.46 16.55 -8.27
C LEU A 573 13.07 15.51 -7.33
N VAL A 574 12.59 14.26 -7.37
CA VAL A 574 13.11 13.18 -6.54
C VAL A 574 14.55 12.82 -6.90
N ALA A 575 14.88 12.66 -8.19
CA ALA A 575 16.21 12.27 -8.65
C ALA A 575 17.27 13.34 -8.33
N VAL A 576 16.94 14.62 -8.54
CA VAL A 576 17.88 15.75 -8.29
C VAL A 576 18.13 15.97 -6.80
N ASN A 577 17.10 15.79 -5.97
CA ASN A 577 17.17 16.15 -4.55
C ASN A 577 17.44 14.96 -3.61
N ASN A 578 17.24 13.73 -4.09
CA ASN A 578 17.41 12.49 -3.34
C ASN A 578 16.85 12.57 -1.90
N PRO A 579 15.53 12.84 -1.75
CA PRO A 579 14.93 13.03 -0.43
C PRO A 579 15.09 11.81 0.47
N ASP A 580 15.14 12.00 1.79
CA ASP A 580 15.31 10.90 2.76
C ASP A 580 14.05 10.04 2.88
N LYS A 581 12.88 10.68 2.73
CA LYS A 581 11.58 10.00 2.71
C LYS A 581 10.66 10.59 1.65
N ILE A 582 10.04 9.70 0.89
CA ILE A 582 8.95 10.03 -0.03
C ILE A 582 7.65 9.48 0.58
N ILE A 583 6.79 10.38 1.06
CA ILE A 583 5.53 10.03 1.69
C ILE A 583 4.40 10.25 0.69
N PHE A 584 3.71 9.17 0.33
CA PHE A 584 2.49 9.24 -0.46
C PHE A 584 1.30 9.59 0.42
N VAL A 585 0.58 10.64 0.04
CA VAL A 585 -0.64 11.09 0.71
C VAL A 585 -1.84 10.57 -0.09
N GLY A 586 -2.61 9.68 0.53
CA GLY A 586 -3.82 9.08 -0.05
C GLY A 586 -5.04 9.31 0.84
N GLU A 587 -6.24 9.17 0.29
CA GLU A 587 -7.49 9.31 1.06
C GLU A 587 -8.05 7.94 1.46
N ALA A 588 -8.60 7.84 2.67
CA ALA A 588 -9.23 6.61 3.16
C ALA A 588 -10.53 6.24 2.40
N LEU A 589 -11.23 7.24 1.87
CA LEU A 589 -12.51 7.07 1.15
C LEU A 589 -12.36 6.33 -0.18
N VAL A 590 -11.17 6.32 -0.74
CA VAL A 590 -10.92 5.81 -2.07
C VAL A 590 -10.64 4.30 -1.94
N GLY A 591 -11.60 3.47 -2.36
CA GLY A 591 -11.51 2.00 -2.30
C GLY A 591 -10.58 1.43 -3.38
N ASN A 592 -11.14 0.75 -4.38
CA ASN A 592 -10.36 0.13 -5.48
C ASN A 592 -9.44 1.12 -6.21
N GLU A 593 -9.90 2.34 -6.44
CA GLU A 593 -9.13 3.38 -7.15
C GLU A 593 -7.83 3.77 -6.41
N ALA A 594 -7.76 3.61 -5.08
CA ALA A 594 -6.57 3.97 -4.33
C ALA A 594 -5.41 3.03 -4.66
N VAL A 595 -5.71 1.76 -4.89
CA VAL A 595 -4.72 0.75 -5.29
C VAL A 595 -4.16 1.10 -6.66
N ASP A 596 -5.03 1.38 -7.62
CA ASP A 596 -4.62 1.72 -8.99
C ASP A 596 -3.80 2.99 -9.04
N GLN A 597 -4.26 4.04 -8.35
CA GLN A 597 -3.55 5.31 -8.24
C GLN A 597 -2.17 5.10 -7.64
N LEU A 598 -2.09 4.41 -6.50
CA LEU A 598 -0.84 4.19 -5.78
C LEU A 598 0.14 3.33 -6.59
N THR A 599 -0.32 2.24 -7.20
CA THR A 599 0.51 1.34 -8.00
C THR A 599 1.11 2.06 -9.21
N LYS A 600 0.26 2.74 -9.99
CA LYS A 600 0.69 3.48 -11.18
C LYS A 600 1.60 4.65 -10.79
N PHE A 601 1.31 5.31 -9.67
CA PHE A 601 2.12 6.42 -9.17
C PHE A 601 3.52 5.95 -8.73
N ASP A 602 3.61 4.89 -7.93
CA ASP A 602 4.89 4.32 -7.48
C ASP A 602 5.72 3.84 -8.68
N ARG A 603 5.08 3.12 -9.60
CA ARG A 603 5.71 2.64 -10.83
C ARG A 603 6.24 3.80 -11.67
N ALA A 604 5.41 4.80 -11.97
CA ALA A 604 5.83 5.94 -12.77
C ALA A 604 6.97 6.73 -12.08
N LEU A 605 6.95 6.83 -10.76
CA LEU A 605 8.02 7.46 -10.00
C LEU A 605 9.34 6.68 -10.12
N ARG A 606 9.30 5.35 -10.01
CA ARG A 606 10.46 4.46 -10.19
C ARG A 606 11.01 4.53 -11.62
N ASP A 607 10.14 4.35 -12.61
CA ASP A 607 10.49 4.31 -14.02
C ASP A 607 11.18 5.62 -14.46
N PHE A 608 10.61 6.78 -14.10
CA PHE A 608 11.17 8.07 -14.48
C PHE A 608 12.35 8.53 -13.62
N SER A 609 12.45 8.10 -12.36
CA SER A 609 13.62 8.43 -11.52
C SER A 609 14.87 7.70 -11.99
N ALA A 610 14.73 6.43 -12.38
CA ALA A 610 15.80 5.66 -13.01
C ALA A 610 16.24 6.26 -14.35
N ALA A 611 15.27 6.65 -15.20
CA ALA A 611 15.55 7.28 -16.49
C ALA A 611 16.23 8.66 -16.36
N SER A 612 16.06 9.34 -15.23
CA SER A 612 16.67 10.65 -14.95
C SER A 612 18.13 10.55 -14.45
N GLY A 613 18.75 9.36 -14.52
CA GLY A 613 20.13 9.13 -14.10
C GLY A 613 20.33 8.97 -12.59
N GLY A 614 19.24 8.86 -11.83
CA GLY A 614 19.26 8.62 -10.39
C GLY A 614 19.10 7.15 -10.02
N LYS A 615 19.26 6.83 -8.72
CA LYS A 615 18.83 5.54 -8.17
C LYS A 615 17.33 5.40 -8.35
N GLU A 616 16.84 4.20 -8.66
CA GLU A 616 15.41 3.91 -8.64
C GLU A 616 14.84 4.25 -7.26
N ARG A 617 13.93 5.23 -7.21
CA ARG A 617 13.28 5.69 -5.98
C ARG A 617 11.77 5.56 -6.13
N GLY A 618 11.16 4.83 -5.20
CA GLY A 618 9.71 4.77 -5.04
C GLY A 618 9.26 5.43 -3.75
N ILE A 619 8.02 5.20 -3.40
CA ILE A 619 7.40 5.63 -2.14
C ILE A 619 8.03 4.86 -0.97
N ASP A 620 8.33 5.58 0.12
CA ASP A 620 8.95 5.02 1.33
C ASP A 620 7.95 4.86 2.50
N GLY A 621 6.74 5.41 2.35
CA GLY A 621 5.68 5.35 3.35
C GLY A 621 4.45 6.14 2.92
N MET A 622 3.36 5.99 3.68
CA MET A 622 2.06 6.55 3.35
C MET A 622 1.49 7.37 4.51
N LEU A 623 0.73 8.40 4.17
CA LEU A 623 -0.10 9.16 5.08
C LEU A 623 -1.55 9.10 4.56
N VAL A 624 -2.43 8.46 5.31
CA VAL A 624 -3.83 8.28 4.89
C VAL A 624 -4.71 9.36 5.51
N THR A 625 -5.38 10.15 4.69
CA THR A 625 -6.18 11.30 5.11
C THR A 625 -7.67 10.98 5.09
N LYS A 626 -8.47 11.90 5.65
CA LYS A 626 -9.93 11.77 5.77
C LYS A 626 -10.34 10.48 6.49
N TRP A 627 -9.50 10.03 7.41
CA TRP A 627 -9.72 8.79 8.15
C TRP A 627 -10.95 8.87 9.06
N ASP A 628 -11.29 10.08 9.49
CA ASP A 628 -12.51 10.43 10.22
C ASP A 628 -13.81 10.18 9.45
N THR A 629 -13.74 10.01 8.12
CA THR A 629 -14.92 9.88 7.27
C THR A 629 -15.29 8.43 6.93
N VAL A 630 -14.48 7.45 7.34
CA VAL A 630 -14.64 6.04 6.95
C VAL A 630 -15.15 5.13 8.06
N ASP A 631 -15.43 5.64 9.26
CA ASP A 631 -15.88 4.87 10.43
C ASP A 631 -15.07 3.57 10.64
N ASP A 632 -15.68 2.40 10.41
CA ASP A 632 -15.09 1.07 10.50
C ASP A 632 -14.61 0.50 9.15
N LYS A 633 -14.85 1.21 8.04
CA LYS A 633 -14.49 0.81 6.67
C LYS A 633 -13.04 1.16 6.32
N VAL A 634 -12.13 0.64 7.14
CA VAL A 634 -10.70 0.94 7.09
C VAL A 634 -9.89 0.04 6.15
N GLY A 635 -10.56 -0.77 5.33
CA GLY A 635 -9.95 -1.72 4.40
C GLY A 635 -9.09 -1.09 3.30
N ALA A 636 -9.21 0.22 3.05
CA ALA A 636 -8.33 0.95 2.15
C ALA A 636 -6.87 0.88 2.64
N ALA A 637 -6.63 0.94 3.96
CA ALA A 637 -5.30 0.81 4.54
C ALA A 637 -4.66 -0.55 4.23
N LEU A 638 -5.45 -1.63 4.35
CA LEU A 638 -5.00 -2.97 3.98
C LEU A 638 -4.64 -3.04 2.49
N SER A 639 -5.47 -2.45 1.64
CA SER A 639 -5.27 -2.49 0.18
C SER A 639 -4.01 -1.75 -0.24
N MET A 640 -3.77 -0.55 0.32
CA MET A 640 -2.58 0.25 0.04
C MET A 640 -1.28 -0.42 0.53
N THR A 641 -1.29 -0.99 1.73
CA THR A 641 -0.13 -1.69 2.33
C THR A 641 0.17 -3.00 1.63
N TYR A 642 -0.86 -3.79 1.26
CA TYR A 642 -0.69 -5.05 0.54
C TYR A 642 0.07 -4.87 -0.77
N VAL A 643 -0.30 -3.83 -1.52
CA VAL A 643 0.21 -3.59 -2.88
C VAL A 643 1.61 -3.00 -2.84
N THR A 644 1.82 -1.96 -2.03
CA THR A 644 3.12 -1.27 -1.98
C THR A 644 4.16 -1.94 -1.09
N GLY A 645 3.72 -2.71 -0.10
CA GLY A 645 4.58 -3.19 0.99
C GLY A 645 5.12 -2.07 1.88
N GLN A 646 4.67 -0.83 1.69
CA GLN A 646 5.12 0.34 2.45
C GLN A 646 4.26 0.58 3.68
N PRO A 647 4.81 1.15 4.76
CA PRO A 647 4.07 1.43 5.97
C PRO A 647 3.12 2.62 5.84
N ILE A 648 2.02 2.61 6.59
CA ILE A 648 1.25 3.82 6.92
C ILE A 648 1.89 4.46 8.14
N ILE A 649 2.49 5.63 7.97
CA ILE A 649 3.22 6.36 9.03
C ILE A 649 2.23 7.10 9.93
N PHE A 650 1.27 7.80 9.32
CA PHE A 650 0.25 8.57 10.02
C PHE A 650 -1.10 8.45 9.34
N VAL A 651 -2.16 8.68 10.13
CA VAL A 651 -3.50 8.93 9.61
C VAL A 651 -3.99 10.31 10.01
N GLY A 652 -4.59 11.03 9.06
CA GLY A 652 -5.18 12.34 9.26
C GLY A 652 -6.69 12.21 9.47
N CYS A 653 -7.18 12.61 10.65
CA CYS A 653 -8.55 12.37 11.11
C CYS A 653 -9.34 13.67 11.33
N GLY A 654 -9.15 14.66 10.45
CA GLY A 654 -9.77 15.97 10.60
C GLY A 654 -8.97 17.09 9.92
N GLN A 655 -9.23 18.33 10.29
CA GLN A 655 -8.67 19.52 9.63
C GLN A 655 -7.68 20.31 10.53
N THR A 656 -7.73 20.12 11.85
CA THR A 656 -6.87 20.83 12.80
C THR A 656 -5.45 20.25 12.81
N TYR A 657 -4.49 20.97 13.41
CA TYR A 657 -3.10 20.47 13.50
C TYR A 657 -2.96 19.26 14.43
N THR A 658 -3.89 19.11 15.36
CA THR A 658 -3.97 17.99 16.30
C THR A 658 -4.61 16.75 15.69
N ASP A 659 -5.22 16.83 14.50
CA ASP A 659 -5.92 15.70 13.86
C ASP A 659 -4.95 14.82 13.06
N LEU A 660 -3.86 14.43 13.70
CA LEU A 660 -2.87 13.45 13.24
C LEU A 660 -2.81 12.33 14.28
N ARG A 661 -2.81 11.08 13.81
CA ARG A 661 -2.80 9.89 14.68
C ARG A 661 -1.84 8.83 14.15
N GLN A 662 -1.40 7.95 15.04
CA GLN A 662 -0.70 6.73 14.68
C GLN A 662 -1.68 5.59 14.44
N LEU A 663 -1.32 4.71 13.50
CA LEU A 663 -2.11 3.54 13.15
C LEU A 663 -1.61 2.32 13.94
N ARG A 664 -2.44 1.79 14.84
CA ARG A 664 -2.18 0.52 15.53
C ARG A 664 -2.74 -0.63 14.71
N VAL A 665 -1.87 -1.56 14.30
CA VAL A 665 -2.25 -2.71 13.48
C VAL A 665 -3.37 -3.53 14.12
N GLY A 666 -3.27 -3.81 15.43
CA GLY A 666 -4.30 -4.57 16.17
C GLY A 666 -5.69 -3.93 16.07
N ASN A 667 -5.78 -2.61 16.23
CA ASN A 667 -7.03 -1.86 16.15
C ASN A 667 -7.64 -1.96 14.75
N VAL A 668 -6.82 -1.83 13.70
CA VAL A 668 -7.28 -1.90 12.30
C VAL A 668 -7.77 -3.31 11.96
N VAL A 669 -7.01 -4.35 12.34
CA VAL A 669 -7.41 -5.75 12.12
C VAL A 669 -8.73 -6.04 12.84
N GLN A 670 -8.88 -5.57 14.08
CA GLN A 670 -10.11 -5.71 14.83
C GLN A 670 -11.29 -4.98 14.17
N ALA A 671 -11.08 -3.79 13.61
CA ALA A 671 -12.12 -3.05 12.91
C ALA A 671 -12.52 -3.68 11.56
N ILE A 672 -11.56 -4.25 10.83
CA ILE A 672 -11.85 -5.00 9.59
C ILE A 672 -12.63 -6.28 9.92
N LEU A 673 -12.26 -6.97 11.01
CA LEU A 673 -12.92 -8.19 11.42
C LEU A 673 -14.12 -7.97 12.35
N SER A 674 -14.47 -6.73 12.69
CA SER A 674 -15.68 -6.49 13.49
C SER A 674 -16.90 -6.81 12.63
N ASP A 675 -17.87 -7.48 13.27
CA ASP A 675 -19.02 -8.22 12.72
C ASP A 675 -18.83 -9.75 12.64
#